data_AF-A0A9R1BHL6-F1
#
_entry.id   AF-A0A9R1BHL6-F1
#
_cell.length_a   1.000
_cell.length_b   1.000
_cell.length_c   1.000
_cell.angle_alpha   90.00
_cell.angle_beta   90.00
_cell.angle_gamma   90.00
#
_symmetry.space_group_name_H-M   'P 1'
#
loop_
_entity.id
_entity.type
_entity.pdbx_description
1 polymer ?
#
loop_
_entity_poly.entity_id
_entity_poly.type
_entity_poly.pdbx_seq_one_letter_code
_entity_poly.pdbx_strand_id
1 'polypeptide(L)'
;MPQPSYGGHRGGHGGYNVPPGQSRTVPELHQAPDVQYQAPVVSPSASGAGSSSQPAAEVSSGQVEQQFQKLDISDQSSTSQAIQPAPASSKSVRFPLRPGMGKCGDRCVVKANHFFAELPDKDLHQYDVTITPEVTSRGVNRAVIAELVKLYRQSHMNGRLPAYDGRKSLYTAGPLPFTSRTFEIALQDEDEGLVGGQATPRRERQFRVVIKYAARADLHHLAMFLAGRQPDAPQEALQVLDIVLRELPTARYSPVSRSFYSPNLGRRQRLGDGLESWRGFYQSIRPTQMGLSLNIDMSSTAFIEPLPVIEFVAQLLCRDISVRPLTDSDRVKIKKALRGVKVEVTHRGNMRRKYRISGLTSQATRELSFPVDDRGTVKTVVQYFLETYGFNIQHTTLPCLQVGNQQRPNYLPMEVCKIVEGQRYSKRLNEKQITALLKVTCQRPQEREKDILQTVHHNAYYEDPYAQEFGIKIDEQLASVEARVLPPPRLKYHDSGREKDVLPRVGQWNMMNKKMVNGGRVSHWACINFSRNVQDNAAKVFCHELAIMCQISGMNFAPEPVLPVLSARPEHVERALKARYHDAMNASKPPGKELDLLIVILPDNNGSLYGDLKRICETELGLVSQCCLTKHVFKMSKQYLANVALKINVKVLH
;
A
#
# COMPACT_ATOMS: atom_id res chain seq x y z
N MET A 1 -59.00 -11.23 14.41
CA MET A 1 -59.92 -10.17 13.92
C MET A 1 -59.24 -8.82 14.13
N PRO A 2 -59.08 -7.96 13.12
CA PRO A 2 -59.55 -8.06 11.73
C PRO A 2 -58.43 -8.22 10.68
N GLN A 3 -58.76 -9.00 9.65
CA GLN A 3 -58.23 -8.93 8.27
C GLN A 3 -58.73 -7.63 7.58
N PRO A 4 -58.18 -7.14 6.44
CA PRO A 4 -58.28 -7.73 5.08
C PRO A 4 -57.03 -7.44 4.21
N SER A 5 -56.84 -7.85 2.95
CA SER A 5 -57.41 -8.83 2.01
C SER A 5 -56.43 -8.87 0.80
N TYR A 6 -56.56 -9.92 0.01
CA TYR A 6 -55.85 -10.31 -1.20
C TYR A 6 -55.80 -9.28 -2.34
N GLY A 7 -54.78 -9.42 -3.19
CA GLY A 7 -54.75 -8.86 -4.55
C GLY A 7 -53.51 -9.30 -5.32
N GLY A 8 -53.53 -10.50 -5.90
CA GLY A 8 -52.48 -10.98 -6.79
C GLY A 8 -52.59 -10.37 -8.19
N HIS A 9 -51.44 -10.20 -8.86
CA HIS A 9 -51.37 -10.11 -10.32
C HIS A 9 -50.19 -10.94 -10.84
N ARG A 10 -50.53 -11.88 -11.72
CA ARG A 10 -49.66 -12.67 -12.60
C ARG A 10 -49.34 -11.86 -13.85
N GLY A 11 -48.18 -12.15 -14.44
CA GLY A 11 -47.81 -11.83 -15.83
C GLY A 11 -46.52 -11.02 -15.87
N GLY A 12 -45.45 -11.40 -16.57
CA GLY A 12 -45.22 -12.49 -17.49
C GLY A 12 -43.73 -12.51 -17.84
N HIS A 13 -43.25 -13.68 -18.25
CA HIS A 13 -41.90 -13.88 -18.76
C HIS A 13 -41.65 -13.05 -20.04
N GLY A 14 -40.51 -12.38 -20.09
CA GLY A 14 -39.93 -11.82 -21.30
C GLY A 14 -38.41 -11.87 -21.17
N GLY A 15 -37.81 -12.98 -21.58
CA GLY A 15 -36.36 -13.13 -21.65
C GLY A 15 -35.78 -12.36 -22.81
N TYR A 16 -34.72 -11.59 -22.57
CA TYR A 16 -33.82 -11.14 -23.61
C TYR A 16 -32.38 -11.44 -23.20
N ASN A 17 -31.79 -12.37 -23.95
CA ASN A 17 -30.36 -12.62 -24.01
C ASN A 17 -29.64 -11.35 -24.51
N VAL A 18 -28.64 -10.89 -23.76
CA VAL A 18 -27.65 -9.90 -24.24
C VAL A 18 -26.26 -10.54 -24.10
N PRO A 19 -25.42 -10.53 -25.16
CA PRO A 19 -24.12 -11.19 -25.17
C PRO A 19 -23.08 -10.45 -24.30
N PRO A 20 -22.02 -11.12 -23.81
CA PRO A 20 -21.04 -10.53 -22.92
C PRO A 20 -20.09 -9.59 -23.68
N GLY A 21 -20.22 -8.28 -23.45
CA GLY A 21 -19.27 -7.26 -23.89
C GLY A 21 -17.99 -7.24 -23.04
N GLN A 22 -16.86 -7.04 -23.72
CA GLN A 22 -15.49 -7.07 -23.23
C GLN A 22 -15.25 -6.16 -22.01
N SER A 23 -14.62 -6.70 -20.96
CA SER A 23 -14.08 -5.92 -19.85
C SER A 23 -12.93 -5.05 -20.33
N ARG A 24 -13.12 -3.72 -20.33
CA ARG A 24 -12.03 -2.75 -20.40
C ARG A 24 -11.87 -2.02 -19.07
N THR A 25 -10.60 -1.89 -18.71
CA THR A 25 -10.04 -1.33 -17.48
C THR A 25 -10.31 0.17 -17.35
N VAL A 26 -10.70 0.60 -16.14
CA VAL A 26 -10.92 2.00 -15.74
C VAL A 26 -9.76 2.45 -14.82
N PRO A 27 -9.30 3.72 -14.85
CA PRO A 27 -8.02 4.13 -14.28
C PRO A 27 -7.97 4.17 -12.75
N GLU A 28 -6.79 3.85 -12.23
CA GLU A 28 -6.42 3.73 -10.82
C GLU A 28 -6.10 5.11 -10.21
N LEU A 29 -6.78 5.48 -9.11
CA LEU A 29 -6.46 6.68 -8.33
C LEU A 29 -5.27 6.38 -7.40
N HIS A 30 -4.12 6.92 -7.79
CA HIS A 30 -2.84 7.13 -7.11
C HIS A 30 -2.57 6.34 -5.82
N GLN A 31 -1.92 5.20 -5.98
CA GLN A 31 -0.86 4.75 -5.09
C GLN A 31 0.46 5.39 -5.55
N ALA A 32 1.35 5.72 -4.60
CA ALA A 32 2.71 6.15 -4.91
C ALA A 32 3.40 5.10 -5.81
N PRO A 33 4.17 5.50 -6.84
CA PRO A 33 4.70 4.54 -7.81
C PRO A 33 5.70 3.60 -7.16
N ASP A 34 5.43 2.30 -7.27
CA ASP A 34 6.43 1.24 -7.12
C ASP A 34 7.44 1.41 -8.27
N VAL A 35 8.64 1.88 -7.95
CA VAL A 35 9.75 1.95 -8.92
C VAL A 35 10.28 0.53 -9.11
N GLN A 36 9.78 -0.16 -10.14
CA GLN A 36 10.40 -1.37 -10.66
C GLN A 36 11.64 -0.97 -11.47
N TYR A 37 12.83 -1.25 -10.96
CA TYR A 37 14.06 -1.20 -11.73
C TYR A 37 14.10 -2.39 -12.70
N GLN A 38 13.88 -2.14 -13.99
CA GLN A 38 14.32 -3.03 -15.07
C GLN A 38 15.78 -2.69 -15.38
N ALA A 39 16.67 -3.67 -15.25
CA ALA A 39 18.03 -3.58 -15.75
C ALA A 39 18.02 -3.65 -17.30
N PRO A 40 18.79 -2.83 -18.02
CA PRO A 40 18.91 -2.96 -19.47
C PRO A 40 19.72 -4.21 -19.81
N VAL A 41 19.15 -5.05 -20.68
CA VAL A 41 19.87 -6.11 -21.39
C VAL A 41 20.61 -5.46 -22.54
N VAL A 42 21.95 -5.50 -22.52
CA VAL A 42 22.79 -5.13 -23.67
C VAL A 42 23.18 -6.40 -24.40
N SER A 43 22.66 -6.57 -25.62
CA SER A 43 23.13 -7.57 -26.58
C SER A 43 24.15 -6.92 -27.52
N PRO A 44 25.26 -7.59 -27.87
CA PRO A 44 26.21 -7.07 -28.84
C PRO A 44 25.79 -7.43 -30.28
N SER A 45 25.86 -6.47 -31.19
CA SER A 45 25.87 -6.75 -32.64
C SER A 45 26.81 -5.79 -33.37
N ALA A 46 27.44 -6.35 -34.42
CA ALA A 46 28.67 -5.91 -35.04
C ALA A 46 28.48 -5.01 -36.28
N SER A 47 29.53 -4.25 -36.56
CA SER A 47 30.10 -3.89 -37.88
C SER A 47 29.20 -3.37 -39.02
N GLY A 48 29.52 -2.17 -39.52
CA GLY A 48 29.09 -1.69 -40.84
C GLY A 48 29.72 -0.34 -41.22
N ALA A 49 30.57 -0.38 -42.26
CA ALA A 49 31.37 0.66 -42.91
C ALA A 49 30.72 2.04 -43.21
N GLY A 50 31.55 3.08 -43.41
CA GLY A 50 31.19 4.22 -44.26
C GLY A 50 31.91 5.56 -44.04
N SER A 51 33.11 5.68 -44.60
CA SER A 51 33.82 6.85 -45.20
C SER A 51 33.33 8.32 -45.05
N SER A 52 34.33 9.22 -44.93
CA SER A 52 34.41 10.63 -45.41
C SER A 52 33.59 11.69 -44.64
N SER A 53 34.07 12.89 -44.25
CA SER A 53 35.10 13.80 -44.77
C SER A 53 35.42 14.89 -43.73
N GLN A 54 36.66 15.44 -43.76
CA GLN A 54 37.09 16.67 -43.07
C GLN A 54 36.53 17.95 -43.74
N PRO A 55 36.75 19.18 -43.20
CA PRO A 55 38.06 19.91 -43.13
C PRO A 55 38.37 20.41 -41.69
N ALA A 56 39.60 20.38 -41.16
CA ALA A 56 40.83 21.14 -41.45
C ALA A 56 40.85 22.61 -40.96
N ALA A 57 41.67 22.89 -39.93
CA ALA A 57 42.44 24.13 -39.65
C ALA A 57 43.33 23.89 -38.38
N GLU A 58 44.63 23.64 -38.55
CA GLU A 58 45.79 24.51 -38.23
C GLU A 58 46.24 24.49 -36.74
N VAL A 59 47.33 23.77 -36.36
CA VAL A 59 48.75 24.20 -36.22
C VAL A 59 48.93 25.18 -35.03
N SER A 60 49.71 24.95 -33.96
CA SER A 60 51.15 24.67 -33.90
C SER A 60 51.67 24.36 -32.47
N SER A 61 52.80 23.64 -32.42
CA SER A 61 53.98 23.70 -31.49
C SER A 61 53.80 23.53 -29.97
N GLY A 62 54.59 22.76 -29.22
CA GLY A 62 55.80 21.95 -29.49
C GLY A 62 55.98 20.95 -28.33
N GLN A 63 56.39 19.71 -28.60
CA GLN A 63 57.77 19.19 -28.49
C GLN A 63 58.41 19.43 -27.10
N VAL A 64 58.52 18.40 -26.25
CA VAL A 64 59.58 17.34 -26.19
C VAL A 64 60.65 17.75 -25.16
N GLU A 65 60.80 16.94 -24.11
CA GLU A 65 62.06 16.47 -23.51
C GLU A 65 61.70 15.61 -22.27
N GLN A 66 61.74 14.28 -22.39
CA GLN A 66 62.90 13.39 -22.15
C GLN A 66 63.20 13.23 -20.64
N GLN A 67 62.95 12.08 -20.02
CA GLN A 67 63.56 10.74 -20.15
C GLN A 67 64.57 10.46 -19.03
N PHE A 68 64.23 9.44 -18.24
CA PHE A 68 65.09 8.39 -17.66
C PHE A 68 65.99 8.63 -16.42
N GLN A 69 65.82 7.68 -15.47
CA GLN A 69 66.84 6.98 -14.64
C GLN A 69 67.46 7.75 -13.45
N LYS A 70 67.80 7.16 -12.29
CA LYS A 70 67.68 5.84 -11.61
C LYS A 70 68.37 6.02 -10.22
N LEU A 71 68.26 5.00 -9.33
CA LEU A 71 69.05 4.73 -8.10
C LEU A 71 68.50 5.32 -6.78
N ASP A 72 68.51 4.65 -5.63
CA ASP A 72 68.52 3.22 -5.22
C ASP A 72 68.38 3.20 -3.68
N ILE A 73 68.17 2.00 -3.10
CA ILE A 73 68.31 1.59 -1.68
C ILE A 73 67.11 1.72 -0.72
N SER A 74 66.79 0.55 -0.18
CA SER A 74 65.81 0.09 0.81
C SER A 74 65.99 0.59 2.24
N ASP A 75 64.88 0.74 2.97
CA ASP A 75 64.78 0.24 4.35
C ASP A 75 63.35 -0.15 4.75
N GLN A 76 63.24 -1.26 5.48
CA GLN A 76 61.98 -1.85 5.96
C GLN A 76 61.47 -1.14 7.22
N SER A 77 60.18 -0.77 7.28
CA SER A 77 59.34 -0.90 8.50
C SER A 77 57.89 -0.44 8.29
N SER A 78 56.95 -1.25 8.82
CA SER A 78 55.52 -1.00 9.01
C SER A 78 54.64 -0.80 7.76
N THR A 79 53.90 -1.86 7.39
CA THR A 79 52.76 -1.77 6.46
C THR A 79 51.60 -1.00 7.10
N SER A 80 51.65 0.33 7.04
CA SER A 80 50.45 1.16 7.10
C SER A 80 49.69 0.95 5.78
N GLN A 81 48.47 0.42 5.83
CA GLN A 81 47.60 0.34 4.66
C GLN A 81 47.41 1.77 4.10
N ALA A 82 47.89 1.98 2.88
CA ALA A 82 47.73 3.23 2.15
C ALA A 82 46.24 3.58 2.04
N ILE A 83 45.87 4.78 2.46
CA ILE A 83 44.54 5.36 2.30
C ILE A 83 44.24 5.38 0.80
N GLN A 84 43.33 4.49 0.36
CA GLN A 84 42.89 4.51 -1.03
C GLN A 84 42.13 5.82 -1.29
N PRO A 85 42.42 6.53 -2.39
CA PRO A 85 41.68 7.73 -2.75
C PRO A 85 40.21 7.36 -3.01
N ALA A 86 39.32 8.16 -2.45
CA ALA A 86 37.88 7.93 -2.58
C ALA A 86 37.47 7.92 -4.07
N PRO A 87 36.61 6.97 -4.49
CA PRO A 87 36.23 6.81 -5.89
C PRO A 87 35.55 8.07 -6.45
N ALA A 88 35.87 8.41 -7.69
CA ALA A 88 35.21 9.51 -8.40
C ALA A 88 33.75 9.16 -8.70
N SER A 89 32.84 10.11 -8.46
CA SER A 89 31.41 9.99 -8.77
C SER A 89 31.17 9.53 -10.21
N SER A 90 30.42 8.45 -10.40
CA SER A 90 30.07 7.90 -11.73
C SER A 90 28.83 8.55 -12.36
N LYS A 91 28.19 9.51 -11.65
CA LYS A 91 26.96 10.14 -12.12
C LYS A 91 27.25 11.39 -12.97
N SER A 92 26.71 11.42 -14.18
CA SER A 92 26.80 12.55 -15.11
C SER A 92 26.01 13.79 -14.67
N VAL A 93 25.03 13.62 -13.78
CA VAL A 93 24.17 14.70 -13.27
C VAL A 93 24.38 14.84 -11.76
N ARG A 94 24.75 16.04 -11.31
CA ARG A 94 24.92 16.37 -9.90
C ARG A 94 23.76 17.24 -9.41
N PHE A 95 23.18 16.87 -8.27
CA PHE A 95 22.22 17.73 -7.59
C PHE A 95 22.93 18.96 -7.00
N PRO A 96 22.25 20.13 -6.91
CA PRO A 96 22.83 21.31 -6.28
C PRO A 96 23.15 21.03 -4.81
N LEU A 97 24.31 21.51 -4.37
CA LEU A 97 24.70 21.45 -2.96
C LEU A 97 23.79 22.36 -2.13
N ARG A 98 23.57 21.98 -0.87
CA ARG A 98 22.85 22.83 0.09
C ARG A 98 23.63 24.15 0.25
N PRO A 99 23.03 25.33 -0.04
CA PRO A 99 23.74 26.60 0.01
C PRO A 99 24.01 27.11 1.44
N GLY A 100 23.37 26.51 2.44
CA GLY A 100 23.51 26.87 3.85
C GLY A 100 22.30 26.43 4.68
N MET A 101 22.19 26.96 5.89
CA MET A 101 21.07 26.72 6.81
C MET A 101 20.16 27.95 6.90
N GLY A 102 18.84 27.70 7.03
CA GLY A 102 17.85 28.76 7.17
C GLY A 102 17.99 29.54 8.49
N LYS A 103 17.91 30.87 8.41
CA LYS A 103 18.05 31.79 9.57
C LYS A 103 16.75 32.45 10.02
N CYS A 104 15.67 32.33 9.25
CA CYS A 104 14.39 32.97 9.53
C CYS A 104 13.54 32.15 10.53
N GLY A 105 12.70 32.84 11.32
CA GLY A 105 11.78 32.24 12.27
C GLY A 105 12.37 31.96 13.65
N ASP A 106 11.45 31.74 14.59
CA ASP A 106 11.73 31.52 16.01
C ASP A 106 12.28 30.11 16.23
N ARG A 107 13.36 30.00 17.01
CA ARG A 107 14.00 28.70 17.29
C ARG A 107 13.15 27.89 18.26
N CYS A 108 13.07 26.58 18.02
CA CYS A 108 12.51 25.61 18.94
C CYS A 108 13.27 24.28 18.82
N VAL A 109 13.05 23.37 19.77
CA VAL A 109 13.57 22.00 19.70
C VAL A 109 12.41 21.06 19.41
N VAL A 110 12.61 20.18 18.43
CA VAL A 110 11.66 19.11 18.10
C VAL A 110 12.34 17.76 18.23
N LYS A 111 11.56 16.73 18.54
CA LYS A 111 12.03 15.35 18.50
C LYS A 111 11.65 14.72 17.16
N ALA A 112 12.60 14.06 16.53
CA ALA A 112 12.36 13.24 15.36
C ALA A 112 12.37 11.76 15.76
N ASN A 113 11.54 10.95 15.10
CA ASN A 113 11.49 9.49 15.26
C ASN A 113 12.67 8.79 14.58
N HIS A 114 13.85 9.33 14.83
CA HIS A 114 15.15 8.86 14.38
C HIS A 114 15.98 8.53 15.62
N PHE A 115 16.62 7.38 15.59
CA PHE A 115 17.49 6.86 16.63
C PHE A 115 18.90 6.82 16.06
N PHE A 116 19.88 7.43 16.72
CA PHE A 116 21.23 7.50 16.18
C PHE A 116 21.82 6.10 16.04
N ALA A 117 22.55 5.86 14.95
CA ALA A 117 23.21 4.59 14.68
C ALA A 117 24.71 4.81 14.49
N GLU A 118 25.52 4.10 15.26
CA GLU A 118 26.97 4.09 15.08
C GLU A 118 27.32 3.28 13.82
N LEU A 119 28.29 3.78 13.04
CA LEU A 119 28.84 3.02 11.92
C LEU A 119 29.60 1.79 12.46
N PRO A 120 29.41 0.61 11.85
CA PRO A 120 30.22 -0.55 12.14
C PRO A 120 31.72 -0.30 11.95
N ASP A 121 32.53 -0.84 12.86
CA ASP A 121 33.98 -0.95 12.73
C ASP A 121 34.39 -2.33 12.14
N LYS A 122 33.56 -2.89 11.25
CA LYS A 122 33.76 -4.24 10.68
C LYS A 122 33.62 -4.22 9.17
N ASP A 123 34.42 -5.05 8.51
CA ASP A 123 34.36 -5.19 7.06
C ASP A 123 33.13 -5.98 6.61
N LEU A 124 32.22 -5.34 5.90
CA LEU A 124 30.99 -5.98 5.43
C LEU A 124 31.22 -6.62 4.06
N HIS A 125 30.91 -7.91 3.96
CA HIS A 125 31.10 -8.69 2.74
C HIS A 125 29.75 -9.18 2.21
N GLN A 126 29.56 -9.09 0.90
CA GLN A 126 28.37 -9.55 0.19
C GLN A 126 28.69 -10.83 -0.60
N TYR A 127 27.76 -11.77 -0.54
CA TYR A 127 27.79 -13.03 -1.26
C TYR A 127 26.48 -13.24 -2.02
N ASP A 128 26.59 -13.74 -3.24
CA ASP A 128 25.46 -14.22 -4.04
C ASP A 128 25.07 -15.63 -3.59
N VAL A 129 23.77 -15.83 -3.39
CA VAL A 129 23.16 -17.10 -2.99
C VAL A 129 22.29 -17.63 -4.12
N THR A 130 22.54 -18.88 -4.51
CA THR A 130 21.69 -19.62 -5.44
C THR A 130 21.15 -20.88 -4.76
N ILE A 131 19.83 -21.03 -4.74
CA ILE A 131 19.15 -22.21 -4.15
C ILE A 131 18.53 -23.02 -5.29
N THR A 132 18.88 -24.30 -5.38
CA THR A 132 18.32 -25.25 -6.34
C THR A 132 17.61 -26.39 -5.61
N PRO A 133 16.36 -26.76 -5.97
CA PRO A 133 15.51 -26.15 -7.01
C PRO A 133 15.09 -24.72 -6.66
N GLU A 134 14.75 -23.92 -7.67
CA GLU A 134 14.34 -22.53 -7.47
C GLU A 134 13.06 -22.47 -6.62
N VAL A 135 13.07 -21.61 -5.61
CA VAL A 135 11.93 -21.39 -4.72
C VAL A 135 11.51 -19.93 -4.73
N THR A 136 10.24 -19.71 -5.08
CA THR A 136 9.63 -18.37 -5.13
C THR A 136 9.28 -17.82 -3.74
N SER A 137 9.15 -18.71 -2.74
CA SER A 137 8.82 -18.34 -1.36
C SER A 137 10.04 -17.85 -0.59
N ARG A 138 10.08 -16.55 -0.27
CA ARG A 138 11.12 -15.96 0.59
C ARG A 138 11.23 -16.65 1.95
N GLY A 139 10.11 -17.10 2.52
CA GLY A 139 10.10 -17.79 3.82
C GLY A 139 10.83 -19.13 3.77
N VAL A 140 10.63 -19.89 2.68
CA VAL A 140 11.35 -21.17 2.48
C VAL A 140 12.82 -20.90 2.22
N ASN A 141 13.17 -19.90 1.41
CA ASN A 141 14.58 -19.52 1.19
C ASN A 141 15.27 -19.18 2.51
N ARG A 142 14.61 -18.42 3.39
CA ARG A 142 15.15 -18.11 4.72
C ARG A 142 15.29 -19.35 5.60
N ALA A 143 14.33 -20.26 5.58
CA ALA A 143 14.43 -21.53 6.30
C ALA A 143 15.62 -22.38 5.82
N VAL A 144 15.87 -22.45 4.50
CA VAL A 144 17.03 -23.16 3.92
C VAL A 144 18.33 -22.57 4.45
N ILE A 145 18.48 -21.25 4.43
CA ILE A 145 19.69 -20.58 4.92
C ILE A 145 19.82 -20.69 6.44
N ALA A 146 18.72 -20.65 7.19
CA ALA A 146 18.75 -20.86 8.64
C ALA A 146 19.28 -22.26 9.00
N GLU A 147 18.84 -23.30 8.29
CA GLU A 147 19.35 -24.67 8.50
C GLU A 147 20.82 -24.79 8.05
N LEU A 148 21.22 -24.13 6.96
CA LEU A 148 22.62 -24.04 6.53
C LEU A 148 23.50 -23.44 7.63
N VAL A 149 23.10 -22.30 8.18
CA VAL A 149 23.85 -21.62 9.25
C VAL A 149 23.91 -22.53 10.48
N LYS A 150 22.81 -23.17 10.87
CA LYS A 150 22.78 -24.11 11.99
C LYS A 150 23.78 -25.27 11.82
N LEU A 151 23.87 -25.85 10.62
CA LEU A 151 24.75 -27.00 10.35
C LEU A 151 26.22 -26.60 10.16
N TYR A 152 26.49 -25.48 9.49
CA TYR A 152 27.80 -25.16 8.94
C TYR A 152 28.46 -23.90 9.53
N ARG A 153 27.81 -23.19 10.46
CA ARG A 153 28.34 -21.93 11.04
C ARG A 153 29.74 -22.11 11.65
N GLN A 154 29.92 -23.10 12.51
CA GLN A 154 31.20 -23.31 13.19
C GLN A 154 32.27 -23.89 12.26
N SER A 155 31.90 -24.83 11.41
CA SER A 155 32.85 -25.60 10.61
C SER A 155 33.28 -24.90 9.31
N HIS A 156 32.37 -24.20 8.63
CA HIS A 156 32.60 -23.67 7.29
C HIS A 156 32.46 -22.15 7.19
N MET A 157 31.77 -21.51 8.14
CA MET A 157 31.58 -20.05 8.16
C MET A 157 32.46 -19.33 9.19
N ASN A 158 33.38 -20.06 9.85
CA ASN A 158 34.29 -19.54 10.87
C ASN A 158 33.55 -18.83 12.01
N GLY A 159 32.43 -19.40 12.46
CA GLY A 159 31.61 -18.88 13.55
C GLY A 159 30.70 -17.71 13.20
N ARG A 160 30.78 -17.17 11.97
CA ARG A 160 30.06 -15.95 11.57
C ARG A 160 28.55 -16.15 11.45
N LEU A 161 27.79 -15.12 11.84
CA LEU A 161 26.34 -15.09 11.71
C LEU A 161 25.93 -14.24 10.49
N PRO A 162 25.55 -14.86 9.35
CA PRO A 162 25.21 -14.10 8.16
C PRO A 162 23.78 -13.54 8.22
N ALA A 163 23.56 -12.36 7.63
CA ALA A 163 22.24 -11.81 7.36
C ALA A 163 21.82 -12.10 5.91
N TYR A 164 20.55 -12.43 5.66
CA TYR A 164 20.09 -12.88 4.35
C TYR A 164 18.87 -12.09 3.89
N ASP A 165 18.84 -11.65 2.63
CA ASP A 165 17.69 -10.87 2.12
C ASP A 165 16.42 -11.73 1.85
N GLY A 166 16.55 -13.05 1.87
CA GLY A 166 15.48 -14.01 1.54
C GLY A 166 15.37 -14.33 0.04
N ARG A 167 16.33 -13.88 -0.77
CA ARG A 167 16.37 -14.03 -2.23
C ARG A 167 17.72 -14.51 -2.74
N LYS A 168 18.72 -13.61 -2.82
CA LYS A 168 19.98 -13.88 -3.51
C LYS A 168 21.20 -13.25 -2.83
N SER A 169 21.01 -12.45 -1.79
CA SER A 169 22.11 -11.67 -1.20
C SER A 169 22.28 -12.04 0.26
N LEU A 170 23.48 -12.51 0.60
CA LEU A 170 23.91 -12.87 1.95
C LEU A 170 25.05 -11.95 2.37
N TYR A 171 25.05 -11.53 3.63
CA TYR A 171 26.04 -10.59 4.15
C TYR A 171 26.71 -11.16 5.39
N THR A 172 28.00 -10.85 5.58
CA THR A 172 28.76 -11.24 6.78
C THR A 172 29.64 -10.10 7.28
N ALA A 173 29.91 -10.11 8.59
CA ALA A 173 30.93 -9.27 9.23
C ALA A 173 32.31 -9.97 9.13
N GLY A 174 33.06 -9.59 8.11
CA GLY A 174 34.33 -10.21 7.71
C GLY A 174 34.16 -11.31 6.65
N PRO A 175 35.26 -11.73 6.01
CA PRO A 175 35.21 -12.67 4.89
C PRO A 175 35.00 -14.12 5.35
N LEU A 176 34.14 -14.85 4.64
CA LEU A 176 34.05 -16.31 4.72
C LEU A 176 35.37 -16.97 4.25
N PRO A 177 35.73 -18.16 4.77
CA PRO A 177 36.99 -18.84 4.43
C PRO A 177 36.97 -19.49 3.02
N PHE A 178 36.12 -18.99 2.12
CA PHE A 178 36.00 -19.44 0.74
C PHE A 178 35.44 -18.32 -0.14
N THR A 179 35.79 -18.34 -1.43
CA THR A 179 35.23 -17.45 -2.45
C THR A 179 33.98 -18.02 -3.10
N SER A 180 33.84 -19.35 -3.15
CA SER A 180 32.63 -20.03 -3.62
C SER A 180 32.53 -21.39 -2.95
N ARG A 181 31.35 -21.76 -2.46
CA ARG A 181 31.10 -23.08 -1.88
C ARG A 181 29.66 -23.54 -2.06
N THR A 182 29.50 -24.85 -2.23
CA THR A 182 28.21 -25.51 -2.37
C THR A 182 27.90 -26.29 -1.10
N PHE A 183 26.66 -26.21 -0.65
CA PHE A 183 26.12 -26.89 0.52
C PHE A 183 24.89 -27.68 0.12
N GLU A 184 24.73 -28.87 0.69
CA GLU A 184 23.52 -29.66 0.58
C GLU A 184 22.73 -29.52 1.87
N ILE A 185 21.49 -29.03 1.75
CA ILE A 185 20.59 -28.73 2.85
C ILE A 185 19.33 -29.56 2.70
N ALA A 186 19.07 -30.37 3.71
CA ALA A 186 17.79 -31.05 3.86
C ALA A 186 16.86 -30.21 4.73
N LEU A 187 15.72 -29.81 4.19
CA LEU A 187 14.61 -29.30 4.99
C LEU A 187 13.52 -30.35 5.10
N GLN A 188 13.02 -30.54 6.31
CA GLN A 188 11.83 -31.34 6.53
C GLN A 188 10.61 -30.51 6.13
N ASP A 189 9.80 -30.99 5.17
CA ASP A 189 8.49 -30.37 4.91
C ASP A 189 7.60 -30.52 6.16
N GLU A 190 7.05 -29.41 6.67
CA GLU A 190 6.00 -29.45 7.70
C GLU A 190 4.67 -30.02 7.17
N ASP A 191 4.52 -30.15 5.85
CA ASP A 191 3.30 -30.63 5.19
C ASP A 191 3.41 -32.13 4.80
N GLU A 192 2.84 -33.02 5.63
CA GLU A 192 2.66 -34.43 5.26
C GLU A 192 1.71 -34.59 4.06
N GLY A 193 2.25 -35.12 2.96
CA GLY A 193 1.47 -35.60 1.82
C GLY A 193 0.74 -36.90 2.16
N LEU A 194 -0.44 -37.11 1.58
CA LEU A 194 -1.03 -38.45 1.43
C LEU A 194 -1.22 -38.65 -0.07
N VAL A 195 -0.71 -39.75 -0.61
CA VAL A 195 -1.15 -40.34 -1.87
C VAL A 195 -1.78 -41.67 -1.49
N GLY A 196 -3.06 -41.87 -1.80
CA GLY A 196 -3.71 -43.18 -1.62
C GLY A 196 -3.92 -43.66 -0.18
N GLY A 197 -4.09 -42.76 0.80
CA GLY A 197 -4.53 -43.16 2.15
C GLY A 197 -3.46 -43.78 3.07
N GLN A 198 -2.19 -43.81 2.67
CA GLN A 198 -1.06 -44.18 3.55
C GLN A 198 -0.21 -42.95 3.89
N ALA A 199 0.12 -42.80 5.18
CA ALA A 199 1.04 -41.77 5.67
C ALA A 199 2.39 -41.92 4.96
N THR A 200 2.73 -41.00 4.06
CA THR A 200 4.09 -40.96 3.51
C THR A 200 5.02 -40.38 4.58
N PRO A 201 6.22 -40.94 4.78
CA PRO A 201 7.21 -40.33 5.67
C PRO A 201 7.45 -38.87 5.27
N ARG A 202 7.72 -38.01 6.27
CA ARG A 202 8.06 -36.58 6.09
C ARG A 202 8.94 -36.43 4.85
N ARG A 203 8.44 -35.73 3.82
CA ARG A 203 9.22 -35.52 2.61
C ARG A 203 10.36 -34.57 2.95
N GLU A 204 11.55 -35.13 3.05
CA GLU A 204 12.78 -34.37 3.13
C GLU A 204 13.03 -33.77 1.73
N ARG A 205 13.06 -32.44 1.67
CA ARG A 205 13.42 -31.72 0.46
C ARG A 205 14.89 -31.37 0.53
N GLN A 206 15.63 -31.87 -0.43
CA GLN A 206 17.03 -31.54 -0.60
C GLN A 206 17.16 -30.27 -1.43
N PHE A 207 18.02 -29.37 -0.97
CA PHE A 207 18.37 -28.12 -1.60
C PHE A 207 19.87 -28.01 -1.73
N ARG A 208 20.32 -27.69 -2.93
CA ARG A 208 21.69 -27.32 -3.19
C ARG A 208 21.82 -25.80 -3.12
N VAL A 209 22.61 -25.32 -2.16
CA VAL A 209 22.86 -23.90 -1.93
C VAL A 209 24.28 -23.56 -2.33
N VAL A 210 24.44 -22.64 -3.27
CA VAL A 210 25.76 -22.11 -3.67
C VAL A 210 25.90 -20.71 -3.10
N ILE A 211 26.97 -20.47 -2.34
CA ILE A 211 27.35 -19.16 -1.80
C ILE A 211 28.64 -18.73 -2.49
N LYS A 212 28.60 -17.60 -3.21
CA LYS A 212 29.73 -17.05 -3.97
C LYS A 212 30.02 -15.61 -3.57
N TYR A 213 31.28 -15.27 -3.34
CA TYR A 213 31.71 -13.91 -3.05
C TYR A 213 31.36 -12.98 -4.21
N ALA A 214 30.74 -11.84 -3.88
CA ALA A 214 30.31 -10.85 -4.85
C ALA A 214 31.11 -9.54 -4.70
N ALA A 215 31.05 -8.92 -3.51
CA ALA A 215 31.66 -7.63 -3.28
C ALA A 215 31.94 -7.38 -1.79
N ARG A 216 32.75 -6.35 -1.50
CA ARG A 216 32.91 -5.77 -0.16
C ARG A 216 32.17 -4.44 -0.12
N ALA A 217 31.36 -4.19 0.91
CA ALA A 217 30.69 -2.91 1.07
C ALA A 217 31.68 -1.88 1.63
N ASP A 218 31.70 -0.70 1.02
CA ASP A 218 32.62 0.37 1.37
C ASP A 218 32.06 1.27 2.47
N LEU A 219 32.33 0.91 3.73
CA LEU A 219 31.97 1.73 4.89
C LEU A 219 32.78 3.03 4.99
N HIS A 220 33.98 3.08 4.41
CA HIS A 220 34.78 4.30 4.39
C HIS A 220 34.13 5.35 3.49
N HIS A 221 33.67 4.95 2.30
CA HIS A 221 32.87 5.81 1.44
C HIS A 221 31.59 6.28 2.13
N LEU A 222 30.92 5.41 2.91
CA LEU A 222 29.75 5.81 3.68
C LEU A 222 30.09 6.88 4.73
N ALA A 223 31.20 6.73 5.46
CA ALA A 223 31.67 7.72 6.41
C ALA A 223 32.00 9.07 5.74
N MET A 224 32.67 9.02 4.58
CA MET A 224 33.00 10.21 3.78
C MET A 224 31.74 10.91 3.24
N PHE A 225 30.73 10.15 2.83
CA PHE A 225 29.43 10.66 2.41
C PHE A 225 28.70 11.35 3.57
N LEU A 226 28.65 10.71 4.74
CA LEU A 226 28.03 11.28 5.94
C LEU A 226 28.74 12.56 6.42
N ALA A 227 30.06 12.63 6.25
CA ALA A 227 30.86 13.83 6.50
C ALA A 227 30.70 14.93 5.42
N GLY A 228 29.92 14.69 4.37
CA GLY A 228 29.73 15.64 3.25
C GLY A 228 30.95 15.80 2.36
N ARG A 229 31.95 14.92 2.48
CA ARG A 229 33.19 14.93 1.67
C ARG A 229 33.03 14.21 0.34
N GLN A 230 32.00 13.36 0.22
CA GLN A 230 31.60 12.68 -1.01
C GLN A 230 30.12 12.97 -1.30
N PRO A 231 29.73 13.23 -2.57
CA PRO A 231 28.35 13.53 -2.92
C PRO A 231 27.48 12.28 -3.11
N ASP A 232 28.10 11.13 -3.39
CA ASP A 232 27.37 9.88 -3.66
C ASP A 232 27.23 9.02 -2.40
N ALA A 233 26.00 8.61 -2.11
CA ALA A 233 25.73 7.66 -1.05
C ALA A 233 25.98 6.23 -1.53
N PRO A 234 26.85 5.44 -0.87
CA PRO A 234 27.04 4.02 -1.20
C PRO A 234 25.77 3.23 -0.82
N GLN A 235 24.95 2.91 -1.83
CA GLN A 235 23.66 2.24 -1.62
C GLN A 235 23.85 0.82 -1.10
N GLU A 236 24.93 0.17 -1.50
CA GLU A 236 25.28 -1.19 -1.12
C GLU A 236 25.48 -1.27 0.39
N ALA A 237 26.27 -0.36 0.96
CA ALA A 237 26.51 -0.28 2.40
C ALA A 237 25.20 -0.02 3.18
N LEU A 238 24.39 0.94 2.73
CA LEU A 238 23.09 1.23 3.35
C LEU A 238 22.13 0.03 3.26
N GLN A 239 22.15 -0.71 2.15
CA GLN A 239 21.33 -1.90 1.95
C GLN A 239 21.75 -3.03 2.90
N VAL A 240 23.06 -3.25 3.10
CA VAL A 240 23.55 -4.23 4.08
C VAL A 240 23.02 -3.91 5.47
N LEU A 241 23.17 -2.67 5.92
CA LEU A 241 22.73 -2.23 7.25
C LEU A 241 21.20 -2.36 7.41
N ASP A 242 20.42 -2.03 6.38
CA ASP A 242 18.96 -2.22 6.39
C ASP A 242 18.60 -3.70 6.53
N ILE A 243 19.27 -4.60 5.80
CA ILE A 243 18.97 -6.03 5.82
C ILE A 243 19.33 -6.66 7.16
N VAL A 244 20.50 -6.31 7.71
CA VAL A 244 20.96 -6.81 9.03
C VAL A 244 19.94 -6.46 10.11
N LEU A 245 19.55 -5.19 10.22
CA LEU A 245 18.60 -4.75 11.25
C LEU A 245 17.19 -5.34 11.06
N ARG A 246 16.90 -5.90 9.89
CA ARG A 246 15.59 -6.51 9.58
C ARG A 246 15.57 -8.00 9.81
N GLU A 247 16.71 -8.65 10.06
CA GLU A 247 16.79 -10.10 10.17
C GLU A 247 15.98 -10.60 11.38
N LEU A 248 16.21 -10.02 12.57
CA LEU A 248 15.47 -10.39 13.78
C LEU A 248 13.96 -10.01 13.72
N PRO A 249 13.55 -8.78 13.34
CA PRO A 249 12.14 -8.45 13.17
C PRO A 249 11.40 -9.33 12.16
N THR A 250 12.07 -9.77 11.09
CA THR A 250 11.49 -10.67 10.08
C THR A 250 11.13 -12.04 10.66
N ALA A 251 11.87 -12.52 11.65
CA ALA A 251 11.58 -13.77 12.35
C ALA A 251 10.48 -13.61 13.42
N ARG A 252 10.42 -12.45 14.09
CA ARG A 252 9.47 -12.19 15.19
C ARG A 252 8.08 -11.73 14.74
N TYR A 253 7.97 -11.12 13.56
CA TYR A 253 6.76 -10.42 13.12
C TYR A 253 6.36 -10.82 11.69
N SER A 254 5.18 -10.36 11.25
CA SER A 254 4.73 -10.48 9.86
C SER A 254 5.32 -9.34 9.02
N PRO A 255 6.31 -9.59 8.13
CA PRO A 255 6.95 -8.55 7.36
C PRO A 255 6.07 -8.15 6.16
N VAL A 256 5.89 -6.84 5.98
CA VAL A 256 5.21 -6.26 4.83
C VAL A 256 6.02 -5.06 4.35
N SER A 257 6.73 -5.23 3.23
CA SER A 257 7.66 -4.23 2.71
C SER A 257 8.74 -3.87 3.75
N ARG A 258 8.73 -2.65 4.30
CA ARG A 258 9.64 -2.16 5.35
C ARG A 258 8.98 -2.05 6.73
N SER A 259 7.81 -2.66 6.89
CA SER A 259 7.06 -2.64 8.15
C SER A 259 6.86 -4.05 8.69
N PHE A 260 6.73 -4.15 10.00
CA PHE A 260 6.60 -5.39 10.75
C PHE A 260 5.34 -5.34 11.59
N TYR A 261 4.43 -6.29 11.38
CA TYR A 261 3.11 -6.31 12.02
C TYR A 261 2.94 -7.54 12.90
N SER A 262 2.19 -7.37 13.99
CA SER A 262 1.88 -8.48 14.88
C SER A 262 0.55 -8.27 15.56
N PRO A 263 -0.20 -9.36 15.83
CA PRO A 263 -1.42 -9.26 16.61
C PRO A 263 -1.17 -8.88 18.07
N ASN A 264 0.06 -9.05 18.54
CA ASN A 264 0.47 -8.81 19.93
C ASN A 264 1.09 -7.41 20.12
N LEU A 265 1.29 -6.67 19.03
CA LEU A 265 1.68 -5.26 19.09
C LEU A 265 0.42 -4.42 19.27
N GLY A 266 0.08 -4.08 20.52
CA GLY A 266 -1.14 -3.34 20.83
C GLY A 266 -2.43 -4.16 20.70
N ARG A 267 -3.58 -3.47 20.64
CA ARG A 267 -4.90 -4.12 20.64
C ARG A 267 -5.37 -4.41 19.22
N ARG A 268 -5.77 -5.67 18.96
CA ARG A 268 -6.50 -6.05 17.74
C ARG A 268 -7.85 -5.34 17.69
N GLN A 269 -8.19 -4.78 16.54
CA GLN A 269 -9.51 -4.18 16.34
C GLN A 269 -10.17 -4.71 15.07
N ARG A 270 -11.37 -5.27 15.23
CA ARG A 270 -12.21 -5.72 14.12
C ARG A 270 -12.62 -4.53 13.26
N LEU A 271 -12.40 -4.67 11.96
CA LEU A 271 -12.80 -3.72 10.93
C LEU A 271 -14.15 -4.12 10.30
N GLY A 272 -14.60 -5.36 10.50
CA GLY A 272 -15.82 -5.93 9.94
C GLY A 272 -15.55 -6.73 8.64
N ASP A 273 -16.53 -7.53 8.24
CA ASP A 273 -16.44 -8.48 7.11
C ASP A 273 -15.30 -9.52 7.26
N GLY A 274 -15.02 -9.97 8.49
CA GLY A 274 -13.94 -10.91 8.79
C GLY A 274 -12.52 -10.32 8.68
N LEU A 275 -12.39 -9.00 8.79
CA LEU A 275 -11.12 -8.28 8.80
C LEU A 275 -10.84 -7.67 10.16
N GLU A 276 -9.57 -7.71 10.55
CA GLU A 276 -9.04 -7.01 11.73
C GLU A 276 -7.85 -6.13 11.36
N SER A 277 -7.52 -5.19 12.23
CA SER A 277 -6.33 -4.37 12.12
C SER A 277 -5.24 -4.90 13.04
N TRP A 278 -4.04 -5.02 12.49
CA TRP A 278 -2.83 -5.27 13.25
C TRP A 278 -1.99 -4.01 13.29
N ARG A 279 -1.42 -3.74 14.45
CA ARG A 279 -0.40 -2.71 14.60
C ARG A 279 0.97 -3.28 14.22
N GLY A 280 1.85 -2.37 13.87
CA GLY A 280 3.22 -2.65 13.54
C GLY A 280 4.05 -1.39 13.56
N PHE A 281 5.28 -1.52 13.08
CA PHE A 281 6.20 -0.40 12.94
C PHE A 281 6.93 -0.47 11.61
N TYR A 282 7.15 0.69 11.02
CA TYR A 282 8.08 0.91 9.93
C TYR A 282 9.50 0.96 10.48
N GLN A 283 10.46 0.44 9.71
CA GLN A 283 11.87 0.47 10.04
C GLN A 283 12.70 0.76 8.78
N SER A 284 13.64 1.69 8.86
CA SER A 284 14.61 1.94 7.80
C SER A 284 15.85 2.65 8.34
N ILE A 285 17.03 2.17 7.98
CA ILE A 285 18.27 2.93 8.21
C ILE A 285 18.36 4.09 7.19
N ARG A 286 18.79 5.27 7.63
CA ARG A 286 18.84 6.49 6.82
C ARG A 286 20.11 7.30 7.10
N PRO A 287 20.86 7.73 6.06
CA PRO A 287 21.89 8.74 6.23
C PRO A 287 21.24 10.10 6.47
N THR A 288 21.74 10.84 7.45
CA THR A 288 21.27 12.19 7.82
C THR A 288 22.45 13.12 8.07
N GLN A 289 22.20 14.42 8.22
CA GLN A 289 23.25 15.38 8.57
C GLN A 289 23.84 15.17 9.97
N MET A 290 23.14 14.45 10.85
CA MET A 290 23.66 14.09 12.19
C MET A 290 24.43 12.78 12.16
N GLY A 291 24.56 12.11 11.01
CA GLY A 291 25.11 10.77 10.86
C GLY A 291 24.05 9.75 10.46
N LEU A 292 24.34 8.47 10.69
CA LEU A 292 23.42 7.40 10.39
C LEU A 292 22.32 7.33 11.44
N SER A 293 21.09 7.00 11.03
CA SER A 293 19.97 6.88 11.96
C SER A 293 19.01 5.77 11.56
N LEU A 294 18.45 5.09 12.55
CA LEU A 294 17.33 4.17 12.38
C LEU A 294 16.02 4.96 12.53
N ASN A 295 15.23 5.02 11.46
CA ASN A 295 13.90 5.62 11.49
C ASN A 295 12.87 4.56 11.86
N ILE A 296 12.12 4.81 12.93
CA ILE A 296 11.03 3.94 13.41
C ILE A 296 9.74 4.73 13.47
N ASP A 297 8.65 4.20 12.90
CA ASP A 297 7.33 4.85 12.99
C ASP A 297 6.22 3.83 13.17
N MET A 298 5.14 4.20 13.84
CA MET A 298 3.99 3.32 14.02
C MET A 298 3.16 3.20 12.75
N SER A 299 2.71 2.00 12.46
CA SER A 299 1.86 1.68 11.31
C SER A 299 0.76 0.71 11.70
N SER A 300 -0.36 0.73 10.97
CA SER A 300 -1.42 -0.27 11.11
C SER A 300 -1.96 -0.65 9.73
N THR A 301 -2.27 -1.92 9.53
CA THR A 301 -2.85 -2.42 8.28
C THR A 301 -3.88 -3.51 8.56
N ALA A 302 -4.74 -3.79 7.58
CA ALA A 302 -5.75 -4.83 7.66
C ALA A 302 -5.17 -6.23 7.42
N PHE A 303 -5.60 -7.19 8.23
CA PHE A 303 -5.37 -8.62 8.14
C PHE A 303 -6.71 -9.35 8.14
N ILE A 304 -6.72 -10.56 7.59
CA ILE A 304 -7.89 -11.44 7.60
C ILE A 304 -7.95 -12.11 8.97
N GLU A 305 -9.11 -12.07 9.64
CA GLU A 305 -9.27 -12.71 10.94
C GLU A 305 -9.08 -14.24 10.82
N PRO A 306 -8.36 -14.88 11.76
CA PRO A 306 -8.10 -16.32 11.74
C PRO A 306 -9.30 -17.13 12.26
N LEU A 307 -10.45 -16.97 11.60
CA LEU A 307 -11.74 -17.56 11.98
C LEU A 307 -11.98 -18.91 11.27
N PRO A 308 -12.81 -19.80 11.85
CA PRO A 308 -13.47 -20.84 11.09
C PRO A 308 -14.15 -20.26 9.83
N VAL A 309 -14.05 -20.95 8.70
CA VAL A 309 -14.55 -20.41 7.42
C VAL A 309 -16.06 -20.15 7.47
N ILE A 310 -16.82 -20.99 8.19
CA ILE A 310 -18.26 -20.79 8.45
C ILE A 310 -18.53 -19.43 9.13
N GLU A 311 -17.79 -19.12 10.20
CA GLU A 311 -17.92 -17.85 10.92
C GLU A 311 -17.51 -16.66 10.06
N PHE A 312 -16.42 -16.79 9.29
CA PHE A 312 -16.00 -15.76 8.35
C PHE A 312 -17.08 -15.45 7.32
N VAL A 313 -17.72 -16.49 6.76
CA VAL A 313 -18.81 -16.34 5.78
C VAL A 313 -20.04 -15.69 6.42
N ALA A 314 -20.41 -16.08 7.65
CA ALA A 314 -21.51 -15.47 8.38
C ALA A 314 -21.25 -13.97 8.63
N GLN A 315 -20.03 -13.60 9.02
CA GLN A 315 -19.64 -12.20 9.19
C GLN A 315 -19.65 -11.43 7.87
N LEU A 316 -19.13 -12.01 6.78
CA LEU A 316 -19.10 -11.38 5.46
C LEU A 316 -20.51 -11.11 4.90
N LEU A 317 -21.47 -12.00 5.18
CA LEU A 317 -22.86 -11.86 4.72
C LEU A 317 -23.74 -11.09 5.73
N CYS A 318 -23.24 -10.81 6.92
CA CYS A 318 -23.98 -10.21 8.04
C CYS A 318 -25.29 -10.96 8.36
N ARG A 319 -25.28 -12.29 8.27
CA ARG A 319 -26.45 -13.13 8.57
C ARG A 319 -26.05 -14.54 8.98
N ASP A 320 -26.97 -15.23 9.62
CA ASP A 320 -26.86 -16.67 9.85
C ASP A 320 -27.04 -17.44 8.54
N ILE A 321 -26.04 -18.25 8.20
CA ILE A 321 -26.00 -19.06 6.97
C ILE A 321 -26.60 -20.45 7.14
N SER A 322 -26.96 -20.85 8.36
CA SER A 322 -27.65 -22.12 8.63
C SER A 322 -29.14 -22.06 8.25
N VAL A 323 -29.75 -20.88 8.33
CA VAL A 323 -31.21 -20.70 8.19
C VAL A 323 -31.66 -20.59 6.73
N ARG A 324 -30.84 -20.00 5.84
CA ARG A 324 -31.22 -19.74 4.44
C ARG A 324 -30.12 -20.16 3.46
N PRO A 325 -30.47 -20.84 2.35
CA PRO A 325 -29.52 -21.14 1.29
C PRO A 325 -28.80 -19.90 0.75
N LEU A 326 -27.58 -20.09 0.24
CA LEU A 326 -26.82 -19.03 -0.40
C LEU A 326 -27.44 -18.68 -1.76
N THR A 327 -27.67 -17.39 -2.00
CA THR A 327 -28.02 -16.88 -3.33
C THR A 327 -26.78 -16.82 -4.23
N ASP A 328 -26.94 -16.73 -5.55
CA ASP A 328 -25.79 -16.59 -6.46
C ASP A 328 -24.95 -15.34 -6.15
N SER A 329 -25.59 -14.25 -5.72
CA SER A 329 -24.91 -13.04 -5.24
C SER A 329 -24.03 -13.32 -4.01
N ASP A 330 -24.56 -14.07 -3.03
CA ASP A 330 -23.81 -14.49 -1.84
C ASP A 330 -22.59 -15.32 -2.25
N ARG A 331 -22.77 -16.28 -3.17
CA ARG A 331 -21.70 -17.16 -3.65
C ARG A 331 -20.60 -16.38 -4.35
N VAL A 332 -20.95 -15.41 -5.20
CA VAL A 332 -19.98 -14.52 -5.86
C VAL A 332 -19.21 -13.69 -4.83
N LYS A 333 -19.90 -13.16 -3.82
CA LYS A 333 -19.28 -12.38 -2.73
C LYS A 333 -18.28 -13.24 -1.93
N ILE A 334 -18.67 -14.45 -1.52
CA ILE A 334 -17.80 -15.38 -0.79
C ILE A 334 -16.60 -15.79 -1.65
N LYS A 335 -16.84 -16.18 -2.91
CA LYS A 335 -15.77 -16.56 -3.85
C LYS A 335 -14.75 -15.43 -4.00
N LYS A 336 -15.21 -14.18 -4.15
CA LYS A 336 -14.33 -13.01 -4.25
C LYS A 336 -13.54 -12.75 -2.97
N ALA A 337 -14.13 -13.01 -1.80
CA ALA A 337 -13.49 -12.81 -0.51
C ALA A 337 -12.41 -13.87 -0.22
N LEU A 338 -12.74 -15.17 -0.39
CA LEU A 338 -11.89 -16.29 -0.01
C LEU A 338 -10.85 -16.69 -1.06
N ARG A 339 -11.00 -16.30 -2.34
CA ARG A 339 -10.02 -16.66 -3.38
C ARG A 339 -8.61 -16.17 -3.03
N GLY A 340 -7.67 -17.10 -2.98
CA GLY A 340 -6.27 -16.87 -2.62
C GLY A 340 -5.99 -16.88 -1.11
N VAL A 341 -7.00 -17.01 -0.25
CA VAL A 341 -6.81 -17.13 1.19
C VAL A 341 -6.29 -18.53 1.52
N LYS A 342 -5.34 -18.62 2.44
CA LYS A 342 -4.84 -19.88 3.00
C LYS A 342 -5.72 -20.32 4.17
N VAL A 343 -6.09 -21.59 4.20
CA VAL A 343 -6.84 -22.23 5.28
C VAL A 343 -6.09 -23.45 5.77
N GLU A 344 -6.25 -23.79 7.04
CA GLU A 344 -5.80 -25.05 7.61
C GLU A 344 -7.00 -25.96 7.86
N VAL A 345 -6.81 -27.27 7.68
CA VAL A 345 -7.86 -28.25 7.95
C VAL A 345 -7.93 -28.62 9.42
N THR A 346 -9.13 -28.92 9.90
CA THR A 346 -9.39 -29.18 11.33
C THR A 346 -9.88 -30.60 11.63
N HIS A 347 -10.21 -31.39 10.60
CA HIS A 347 -10.81 -32.73 10.73
C HIS A 347 -9.80 -33.88 10.92
N ARG A 348 -8.48 -33.61 10.91
CA ARG A 348 -7.42 -34.63 10.95
C ARG A 348 -6.68 -34.69 12.29
N GLY A 349 -7.38 -34.42 13.39
CA GLY A 349 -6.80 -34.38 14.74
C GLY A 349 -5.71 -33.31 14.87
N ASN A 350 -4.47 -33.73 15.18
CA ASN A 350 -3.33 -32.82 15.35
C ASN A 350 -2.74 -32.32 14.03
N MET A 351 -3.09 -32.94 12.90
CA MET A 351 -2.55 -32.58 11.59
C MET A 351 -3.29 -31.35 11.00
N ARG A 352 -2.64 -30.18 11.00
CA ARG A 352 -3.19 -28.90 10.53
C ARG A 352 -2.66 -28.51 9.15
N ARG A 353 -2.94 -29.35 8.15
CA ARG A 353 -2.43 -29.11 6.78
C ARG A 353 -3.01 -27.85 6.16
N LYS A 354 -2.14 -27.05 5.50
CA LYS A 354 -2.50 -25.75 4.93
C LYS A 354 -2.78 -25.85 3.42
N TYR A 355 -3.81 -25.15 2.96
CA TYR A 355 -4.22 -25.10 1.57
C TYR A 355 -4.54 -23.68 1.14
N ARG A 356 -4.28 -23.34 -0.12
CA ARG A 356 -4.70 -22.06 -0.72
C ARG A 356 -5.99 -22.26 -1.52
N ILE A 357 -7.01 -21.48 -1.22
CA ILE A 357 -8.32 -21.54 -1.88
C ILE A 357 -8.21 -21.02 -3.31
N SER A 358 -8.59 -21.84 -4.28
CA SER A 358 -8.69 -21.46 -5.70
C SER A 358 -10.10 -21.00 -6.07
N GLY A 359 -11.13 -21.55 -5.42
CA GLY A 359 -12.52 -21.25 -5.72
C GLY A 359 -13.53 -21.91 -4.77
N LEU A 360 -14.79 -21.91 -5.20
CA LEU A 360 -15.91 -22.59 -4.55
C LEU A 360 -16.57 -23.51 -5.56
N THR A 361 -17.09 -24.64 -5.11
CA THR A 361 -17.86 -25.57 -5.95
C THR A 361 -19.17 -24.94 -6.40
N SER A 362 -19.70 -25.38 -7.56
CA SER A 362 -21.03 -25.02 -8.07
C SER A 362 -22.15 -25.80 -7.40
N GLN A 363 -21.89 -27.04 -6.99
CA GLN A 363 -22.82 -27.91 -6.27
C GLN A 363 -22.69 -27.75 -4.75
N ALA A 364 -23.77 -28.09 -4.03
CA ALA A 364 -23.78 -28.20 -2.58
C ALA A 364 -22.98 -29.42 -2.10
N THR A 365 -22.47 -29.39 -0.87
CA THR A 365 -21.63 -30.46 -0.31
C THR A 365 -22.32 -31.82 -0.31
N ARG A 366 -23.64 -31.89 -0.09
CA ARG A 366 -24.43 -33.15 -0.17
C ARG A 366 -24.46 -33.80 -1.55
N GLU A 367 -24.40 -33.00 -2.62
CA GLU A 367 -24.55 -33.46 -4.02
C GLU A 367 -23.19 -33.67 -4.69
N LEU A 368 -22.12 -33.13 -4.09
CA LEU A 368 -20.80 -33.13 -4.66
C LEU A 368 -20.15 -34.51 -4.51
N SER A 369 -19.81 -35.12 -5.64
CA SER A 369 -19.06 -36.38 -5.72
C SER A 369 -17.70 -36.19 -6.35
N PHE A 370 -16.76 -37.07 -6.02
CA PHE A 370 -15.41 -37.04 -6.55
C PHE A 370 -14.79 -38.45 -6.60
N PRO A 371 -13.86 -38.70 -7.54
CA PRO A 371 -13.13 -39.96 -7.58
C PRO A 371 -12.15 -40.03 -6.40
N VAL A 372 -12.32 -41.03 -5.53
CA VAL A 372 -11.52 -41.23 -4.32
C VAL A 372 -10.18 -41.90 -4.63
N ASP A 373 -10.15 -42.74 -5.66
CA ASP A 373 -8.97 -43.47 -6.12
C ASP A 373 -8.84 -43.42 -7.65
N ASP A 374 -7.68 -43.85 -8.14
CA ASP A 374 -7.42 -43.98 -9.59
C ASP A 374 -8.15 -45.19 -10.21
N ARG A 375 -8.85 -46.00 -9.39
CA ARG A 375 -9.71 -47.12 -9.81
C ARG A 375 -11.13 -46.67 -10.15
N GLY A 376 -11.45 -45.38 -9.99
CA GLY A 376 -12.72 -44.80 -10.38
C GLY A 376 -13.83 -44.91 -9.32
N THR A 377 -13.50 -45.26 -8.07
CA THR A 377 -14.49 -45.30 -6.98
C THR A 377 -14.97 -43.89 -6.68
N VAL A 378 -16.24 -43.59 -7.00
CA VAL A 378 -16.85 -42.29 -6.74
C VAL A 378 -17.59 -42.31 -5.41
N LYS A 379 -17.27 -41.36 -4.53
CA LYS A 379 -18.04 -41.12 -3.30
C LYS A 379 -18.50 -39.68 -3.23
N THR A 380 -19.58 -39.43 -2.49
CA THR A 380 -19.96 -38.06 -2.14
C THR A 380 -19.02 -37.52 -1.07
N VAL A 381 -18.86 -36.20 -1.00
CA VAL A 381 -18.03 -35.57 0.04
C VAL A 381 -18.55 -35.91 1.44
N VAL A 382 -19.87 -35.91 1.64
CA VAL A 382 -20.47 -36.27 2.93
C VAL A 382 -20.13 -37.70 3.34
N GLN A 383 -20.29 -38.66 2.42
CA GLN A 383 -20.00 -40.07 2.69
C GLN A 383 -18.50 -40.28 2.97
N TYR A 384 -17.63 -39.67 2.17
CA TYR A 384 -16.19 -39.78 2.37
C TYR A 384 -15.75 -39.25 3.75
N PHE A 385 -16.27 -38.09 4.18
CA PHE A 385 -15.90 -37.51 5.47
C PHE A 385 -16.42 -38.30 6.66
N LEU A 386 -17.63 -38.87 6.55
CA LEU A 386 -18.19 -39.73 7.58
C LEU A 386 -17.41 -41.03 7.71
N GLU A 387 -17.16 -41.74 6.61
CA GLU A 387 -16.48 -43.05 6.63
C GLU A 387 -14.99 -42.93 6.96
N THR A 388 -14.30 -41.89 6.46
CA THR A 388 -12.84 -41.77 6.59
C THR A 388 -12.43 -41.09 7.90
N TYR A 389 -13.19 -40.09 8.35
CA TYR A 389 -12.82 -39.26 9.51
C TYR A 389 -13.83 -39.32 10.66
N GLY A 390 -14.94 -40.05 10.51
CA GLY A 390 -16.04 -40.02 11.50
C GLY A 390 -16.70 -38.65 11.62
N PHE A 391 -16.54 -37.76 10.63
CA PHE A 391 -17.00 -36.38 10.72
C PHE A 391 -18.35 -36.19 10.02
N ASN A 392 -19.39 -35.92 10.80
CA ASN A 392 -20.72 -35.65 10.29
C ASN A 392 -20.90 -34.17 9.92
N ILE A 393 -20.91 -33.87 8.62
CA ILE A 393 -21.06 -32.51 8.09
C ILE A 393 -22.49 -32.00 8.33
N GLN A 394 -22.65 -30.85 9.01
CA GLN A 394 -23.97 -30.30 9.34
C GLN A 394 -24.52 -29.40 8.22
N HIS A 395 -23.68 -28.50 7.71
CA HIS A 395 -23.98 -27.50 6.69
C HIS A 395 -23.84 -28.08 5.28
N THR A 396 -24.56 -29.18 5.01
CA THR A 396 -24.46 -29.93 3.75
C THR A 396 -24.97 -29.15 2.53
N THR A 397 -25.77 -28.10 2.74
CA THR A 397 -26.29 -27.18 1.71
C THR A 397 -25.25 -26.19 1.20
N LEU A 398 -24.17 -25.95 1.96
CA LEU A 398 -23.11 -25.02 1.57
C LEU A 398 -22.19 -25.64 0.51
N PRO A 399 -21.55 -24.82 -0.35
CA PRO A 399 -20.54 -25.31 -1.28
C PRO A 399 -19.24 -25.68 -0.55
N CYS A 400 -18.44 -26.54 -1.16
CA CYS A 400 -17.09 -26.83 -0.71
C CYS A 400 -16.10 -25.76 -1.20
N LEU A 401 -15.01 -25.58 -0.46
CA LEU A 401 -13.82 -24.87 -0.92
C LEU A 401 -13.08 -25.75 -1.92
N GLN A 402 -12.69 -25.16 -3.05
CA GLN A 402 -11.79 -25.80 -4.00
C GLN A 402 -10.35 -25.39 -3.68
N VAL A 403 -9.48 -26.38 -3.52
CA VAL A 403 -8.04 -26.19 -3.25
C VAL A 403 -7.20 -27.14 -4.10
N GLY A 404 -5.88 -26.93 -4.13
CA GLY A 404 -4.96 -27.79 -4.87
C GLY A 404 -4.82 -27.43 -6.35
N ASN A 405 -4.42 -28.40 -7.18
CA ASN A 405 -4.19 -28.21 -8.61
C ASN A 405 -5.52 -28.14 -9.38
N GLN A 406 -5.60 -27.31 -10.42
CA GLN A 406 -6.77 -27.23 -11.29
C GLN A 406 -7.09 -28.54 -12.00
N GLN A 407 -6.07 -29.37 -12.29
CA GLN A 407 -6.24 -30.68 -12.94
C GLN A 407 -6.77 -31.77 -11.98
N ARG A 408 -6.47 -31.66 -10.68
CA ARG A 408 -6.97 -32.56 -9.63
C ARG A 408 -7.40 -31.71 -8.41
N PRO A 409 -8.60 -31.11 -8.45
CA PRO A 409 -9.08 -30.28 -7.37
C PRO A 409 -9.40 -31.12 -6.14
N ASN A 410 -9.01 -30.61 -4.97
CA ASN A 410 -9.45 -31.16 -3.68
C ASN A 410 -10.62 -30.33 -3.18
N TYR A 411 -11.64 -31.01 -2.64
CA TYR A 411 -12.83 -30.39 -2.09
C TYR A 411 -12.82 -30.44 -0.58
N LEU A 412 -12.90 -29.28 0.07
CA LEU A 412 -12.94 -29.18 1.52
C LEU A 412 -14.26 -28.54 1.96
N PRO A 413 -15.09 -29.22 2.76
CA PRO A 413 -16.23 -28.60 3.42
C PRO A 413 -15.79 -27.36 4.22
N MET A 414 -16.58 -26.29 4.21
CA MET A 414 -16.24 -25.07 4.92
C MET A 414 -16.09 -25.28 6.44
N GLU A 415 -16.84 -26.23 7.01
CA GLU A 415 -16.81 -26.56 8.45
C GLU A 415 -15.46 -27.06 8.94
N VAL A 416 -14.71 -27.73 8.07
CA VAL A 416 -13.45 -28.37 8.44
C VAL A 416 -12.25 -27.48 8.14
N CYS A 417 -12.47 -26.19 7.93
CA CYS A 417 -11.46 -25.22 7.52
C CYS A 417 -11.43 -24.01 8.46
N LYS A 418 -10.22 -23.60 8.85
CA LYS A 418 -9.94 -22.36 9.58
C LYS A 418 -8.98 -21.48 8.78
N ILE A 419 -9.22 -20.18 8.74
CA ILE A 419 -8.31 -19.22 8.08
C ILE A 419 -6.99 -19.16 8.85
N VAL A 420 -5.87 -19.28 8.12
CA VAL A 420 -4.53 -19.17 8.71
C VAL A 420 -4.26 -17.71 9.12
N GLU A 421 -3.72 -17.51 10.31
CA GLU A 421 -3.37 -16.19 10.85
C GLU A 421 -2.24 -15.50 10.05
N GLY A 422 -2.15 -14.17 10.11
CA GLY A 422 -1.04 -13.42 9.50
C GLY A 422 -1.18 -13.16 8.00
N GLN A 423 -2.38 -13.31 7.44
CA GLN A 423 -2.65 -13.02 6.04
C GLN A 423 -3.10 -11.57 5.84
N ARG A 424 -2.22 -10.74 5.27
CA ARG A 424 -2.52 -9.34 4.95
C ARG A 424 -3.67 -9.21 3.95
N TYR A 425 -4.64 -8.35 4.26
CA TYR A 425 -5.67 -7.95 3.32
C TYR A 425 -5.16 -6.82 2.42
N SER A 426 -5.01 -7.09 1.12
CA SER A 426 -4.41 -6.15 0.16
C SER A 426 -5.43 -5.43 -0.74
N LYS A 427 -6.71 -5.76 -0.63
CA LYS A 427 -7.78 -5.12 -1.43
C LYS A 427 -8.22 -3.81 -0.75
N ARG A 428 -8.87 -2.93 -1.52
CA ARG A 428 -9.41 -1.67 -1.00
C ARG A 428 -10.47 -1.94 0.09
N LEU A 429 -10.29 -1.31 1.25
CA LEU A 429 -11.26 -1.31 2.34
C LEU A 429 -12.47 -0.45 1.98
N ASN A 430 -13.65 -0.82 2.48
CA ASN A 430 -14.85 0.00 2.36
C ASN A 430 -14.81 1.20 3.33
N GLU A 431 -15.72 2.17 3.17
CA GLU A 431 -15.72 3.39 3.99
C GLU A 431 -15.87 3.14 5.49
N LYS A 432 -16.67 2.12 5.87
CA LYS A 432 -16.85 1.73 7.28
C LYS A 432 -15.55 1.17 7.87
N GLN A 433 -14.88 0.30 7.13
CA GLN A 433 -13.58 -0.29 7.48
C GLN A 433 -12.48 0.78 7.55
N ILE A 434 -12.44 1.70 6.59
CA ILE A 434 -11.50 2.84 6.61
C ILE A 434 -11.74 3.69 7.85
N THR A 435 -12.99 4.04 8.14
CA THR A 435 -13.35 4.82 9.33
C THR A 435 -12.96 4.09 10.61
N ALA A 436 -13.18 2.77 10.69
CA ALA A 436 -12.77 1.95 11.82
C ALA A 436 -11.26 1.95 12.00
N LEU A 437 -10.48 1.79 10.91
CA LEU A 437 -9.02 1.83 10.94
C LEU A 437 -8.48 3.22 11.32
N LEU A 438 -9.10 4.30 10.83
CA LEU A 438 -8.73 5.67 11.17
C LEU A 438 -8.94 5.96 12.66
N LYS A 439 -10.01 5.45 13.27
CA LYS A 439 -10.24 5.60 14.71
C LYS A 439 -9.10 5.02 15.56
N VAL A 440 -8.40 4.01 15.07
CA VAL A 440 -7.27 3.37 15.79
C VAL A 440 -5.95 4.07 15.50
N THR A 441 -5.77 4.53 14.25
CA THR A 441 -4.50 5.08 13.77
C THR A 441 -4.34 6.58 14.05
N CYS A 442 -5.44 7.30 14.26
CA CYS A 442 -5.43 8.72 14.63
C CYS A 442 -5.02 8.90 16.10
N GLN A 443 -3.71 8.96 16.35
CA GLN A 443 -3.13 9.19 17.67
C GLN A 443 -2.58 10.61 17.81
N ARG A 444 -2.60 11.16 19.02
CA ARG A 444 -1.92 12.42 19.34
C ARG A 444 -0.40 12.22 19.30
N PRO A 445 0.40 13.25 18.96
CA PRO A 445 1.86 13.12 18.86
C PRO A 445 2.53 12.54 20.11
N GLN A 446 2.10 12.92 21.31
CA GLN A 446 2.65 12.42 22.57
C GLN A 446 2.43 10.91 22.77
N GLU A 447 1.23 10.40 22.45
CA GLU A 447 0.95 8.96 22.51
C GLU A 447 1.76 8.20 21.46
N ARG A 448 1.86 8.77 20.24
CA ARG A 448 2.67 8.17 19.17
C ARG A 448 4.15 8.11 19.55
N GLU A 449 4.69 9.16 20.18
CA GLU A 449 6.06 9.19 20.69
C GLU A 449 6.32 8.04 21.68
N LYS A 450 5.41 7.86 22.65
CA LYS A 450 5.48 6.77 23.64
C LYS A 450 5.46 5.40 22.98
N ASP A 451 4.58 5.21 22.00
CA ASP A 451 4.46 3.95 21.28
C ASP A 451 5.72 3.61 20.45
N ILE A 452 6.35 4.63 19.85
CA ILE A 452 7.62 4.48 19.12
C ILE A 452 8.73 4.06 20.09
N LEU A 453 8.87 4.76 21.22
CA LEU A 453 9.87 4.43 22.24
C LEU A 453 9.67 3.01 22.79
N GLN A 454 8.42 2.64 23.11
CA GLN A 454 8.09 1.29 23.57
C GLN A 454 8.47 0.22 22.52
N THR A 455 8.28 0.51 21.23
CA THR A 455 8.66 -0.39 20.15
C THR A 455 10.17 -0.59 20.08
N VAL A 456 10.96 0.49 20.21
CA VAL A 456 12.43 0.41 20.23
C VAL A 456 12.91 -0.40 21.42
N HIS A 457 12.42 -0.13 22.62
CA HIS A 457 12.77 -0.93 23.80
C HIS A 457 12.36 -2.40 23.69
N HIS A 458 11.18 -2.70 23.13
CA HIS A 458 10.73 -4.09 22.96
C HIS A 458 11.52 -4.87 21.89
N ASN A 459 12.05 -4.18 20.89
CA ASN A 459 12.92 -4.78 19.89
C ASN A 459 14.34 -5.00 20.43
N ALA A 460 14.75 -4.27 21.48
CA ALA A 460 16.02 -4.43 22.19
C ALA A 460 17.21 -4.58 21.21
N TYR A 461 17.39 -3.60 20.31
CA TYR A 461 18.41 -3.70 19.26
C TYR A 461 19.84 -3.90 19.80
N TYR A 462 20.11 -3.51 21.04
CA TYR A 462 21.40 -3.76 21.71
C TYR A 462 21.64 -5.24 22.02
N GLU A 463 20.58 -6.04 22.14
CA GLU A 463 20.60 -7.51 22.32
C GLU A 463 20.43 -8.28 20.99
N ASP A 464 20.23 -7.59 19.86
CA ASP A 464 20.06 -8.25 18.58
C ASP A 464 21.37 -8.93 18.15
N PRO A 465 21.41 -10.27 18.02
CA PRO A 465 22.64 -11.00 17.70
C PRO A 465 23.19 -10.62 16.33
N TYR A 466 22.34 -10.20 15.38
CA TYR A 466 22.79 -9.73 14.06
C TYR A 466 23.36 -8.32 14.15
N ALA A 467 22.75 -7.42 14.93
CA ALA A 467 23.30 -6.08 15.15
C ALA A 467 24.67 -6.16 15.85
N GLN A 468 24.80 -7.00 16.88
CA GLN A 468 26.07 -7.24 17.60
C GLN A 468 27.14 -7.85 16.69
N GLU A 469 26.81 -8.87 15.90
CA GLU A 469 27.73 -9.49 14.94
C GLU A 469 28.29 -8.44 13.96
N PHE A 470 27.42 -7.56 13.45
CA PHE A 470 27.80 -6.51 12.51
C PHE A 470 28.34 -5.25 13.18
N GLY A 471 28.41 -5.18 14.51
CA GLY A 471 28.91 -4.01 15.24
C GLY A 471 28.01 -2.77 15.10
N ILE A 472 26.72 -2.94 14.83
CA ILE A 472 25.75 -1.85 14.76
C ILE A 472 25.23 -1.56 16.17
N LYS A 473 25.36 -0.33 16.62
CA LYS A 473 24.74 0.14 17.87
C LYS A 473 23.70 1.20 17.57
N ILE A 474 22.53 1.07 18.20
CA ILE A 474 21.39 1.96 18.03
C ILE A 474 21.11 2.63 19.37
N ASP A 475 21.02 3.96 19.37
CA ASP A 475 20.56 4.74 20.51
C ASP A 475 19.08 4.46 20.80
N GLU A 476 18.67 4.50 22.06
CA GLU A 476 17.28 4.35 22.46
C GLU A 476 16.55 5.69 22.60
N GLN A 477 17.27 6.80 22.50
CA GLN A 477 16.70 8.15 22.56
C GLN A 477 16.32 8.68 21.18
N LEU A 478 15.22 9.45 21.15
CA LEU A 478 14.81 10.18 19.96
C LEU A 478 15.78 11.31 19.66
N ALA A 479 16.11 11.48 18.38
CA ALA A 479 16.94 12.58 17.93
C ALA A 479 16.28 13.93 18.23
N SER A 480 17.00 14.78 18.97
CA SER A 480 16.61 16.17 19.22
C SER A 480 17.19 17.07 18.14
N VAL A 481 16.31 17.83 17.47
CA VAL A 481 16.66 18.66 16.31
C VAL A 481 16.26 20.11 16.58
N GLU A 482 17.19 21.03 16.32
CA GLU A 482 16.87 22.46 16.28
C GLU A 482 15.99 22.77 15.06
N ALA A 483 14.80 23.28 15.31
CA ALA A 483 13.82 23.67 14.31
C ALA A 483 13.48 25.16 14.41
N ARG A 484 12.76 25.67 13.40
CA ARG A 484 12.32 27.07 13.35
C ARG A 484 10.87 27.17 12.94
N VAL A 485 10.11 27.99 13.65
CA VAL A 485 8.72 28.35 13.28
C VAL A 485 8.78 29.60 12.43
N LEU A 486 8.47 29.45 11.13
CA LEU A 486 8.43 30.58 10.21
C LEU A 486 7.23 31.50 10.51
N PRO A 487 7.39 32.82 10.41
CA PRO A 487 6.26 33.73 10.53
C PRO A 487 5.26 33.47 9.40
N PRO A 488 3.94 33.46 9.68
CA PRO A 488 2.94 33.25 8.65
C PRO A 488 2.89 34.45 7.69
N PRO A 489 2.62 34.23 6.40
CA PRO A 489 2.40 35.34 5.48
C PRO A 489 1.09 36.07 5.82
N ARG A 490 1.06 37.38 5.61
CA ARG A 490 -0.18 38.16 5.70
C ARG A 490 -1.05 37.88 4.48
N LEU A 491 -2.30 37.50 4.70
CA LEU A 491 -3.27 37.23 3.64
C LEU A 491 -4.07 38.50 3.37
N LYS A 492 -4.11 38.95 2.11
CA LYS A 492 -4.89 40.09 1.67
C LYS A 492 -6.24 39.63 1.07
N TYR A 493 -7.29 40.37 1.39
CA TYR A 493 -8.67 40.22 0.94
C TYR A 493 -9.15 41.51 0.28
N HIS A 494 -10.36 41.51 -0.27
CA HIS A 494 -10.90 42.67 -0.98
C HIS A 494 -11.17 43.85 -0.04
N ASP A 495 -10.91 45.06 -0.52
CA ASP A 495 -10.99 46.29 0.28
C ASP A 495 -12.41 46.66 0.73
N SER A 496 -13.44 46.10 0.07
CA SER A 496 -14.84 46.26 0.47
C SER A 496 -15.28 45.31 1.59
N GLY A 497 -14.40 44.39 2.04
CA GLY A 497 -14.63 43.59 3.23
C GLY A 497 -14.49 44.44 4.50
N ARG A 498 -15.10 44.00 5.61
CA ARG A 498 -14.88 44.64 6.93
C ARG A 498 -13.44 44.39 7.40
N GLU A 499 -12.91 43.21 7.10
CA GLU A 499 -11.52 42.85 7.29
C GLU A 499 -10.84 42.67 5.93
N LYS A 500 -9.76 43.42 5.70
CA LYS A 500 -9.03 43.49 4.43
C LYS A 500 -7.74 42.67 4.42
N ASP A 501 -7.21 42.39 5.60
CA ASP A 501 -6.05 41.55 5.78
C ASP A 501 -6.20 40.69 7.03
N VAL A 502 -5.55 39.53 7.03
CA VAL A 502 -5.49 38.64 8.18
C VAL A 502 -4.12 38.02 8.28
N LEU A 503 -3.60 37.96 9.51
CA LEU A 503 -2.41 37.19 9.83
C LEU A 503 -2.88 35.82 10.39
N PRO A 504 -2.64 34.71 9.68
CA PRO A 504 -3.02 33.38 10.15
C PRO A 504 -2.40 33.05 11.51
N ARG A 505 -3.13 32.32 12.34
CA ARG A 505 -2.62 31.82 13.63
C ARG A 505 -2.61 30.30 13.61
N VAL A 506 -1.46 29.70 13.91
CA VAL A 506 -1.28 28.23 13.91
C VAL A 506 -1.75 27.60 12.58
N GLY A 507 -1.48 28.27 11.46
CA GLY A 507 -1.88 27.82 10.13
C GLY A 507 -3.39 27.94 9.82
N GLN A 508 -4.18 28.61 10.67
CA GLN A 508 -5.63 28.73 10.51
C GLN A 508 -6.09 30.18 10.37
N TRP A 509 -7.15 30.36 9.57
CA TRP A 509 -7.93 31.59 9.43
C TRP A 509 -9.34 31.23 8.92
N ASN A 510 -10.26 32.20 8.87
CA ASN A 510 -11.61 31.99 8.34
C ASN A 510 -12.05 33.18 7.46
N MET A 511 -13.18 33.01 6.77
CA MET A 511 -13.76 33.99 5.86
C MET A 511 -14.71 34.99 6.55
N MET A 512 -14.87 34.95 7.88
CA MET A 512 -15.76 35.89 8.56
C MET A 512 -15.28 37.32 8.32
N ASN A 513 -16.22 38.23 8.05
CA ASN A 513 -15.98 39.65 7.77
C ASN A 513 -15.13 39.97 6.53
N LYS A 514 -14.73 38.97 5.75
CA LYS A 514 -13.84 39.11 4.59
C LYS A 514 -14.59 38.89 3.29
N LYS A 515 -14.11 39.51 2.22
CA LYS A 515 -14.58 39.28 0.85
C LYS A 515 -13.42 38.84 -0.03
N MET A 516 -13.66 37.87 -0.91
CA MET A 516 -12.64 37.34 -1.82
C MET A 516 -12.10 38.46 -2.70
N VAL A 517 -10.79 38.44 -2.98
CA VAL A 517 -10.09 39.49 -3.76
C VAL A 517 -10.74 39.67 -5.13
N ASN A 518 -10.95 38.57 -5.86
CA ASN A 518 -11.68 38.55 -7.13
C ASN A 518 -12.96 37.75 -6.94
N GLY A 519 -14.10 38.42 -6.81
CA GLY A 519 -15.42 37.79 -6.78
C GLY A 519 -15.91 37.48 -8.19
N GLY A 520 -16.06 36.20 -8.51
CA GLY A 520 -16.61 35.75 -9.78
C GLY A 520 -18.10 36.12 -9.94
N ARG A 521 -18.58 36.07 -11.17
CA ARG A 521 -19.98 36.34 -11.52
C ARG A 521 -20.68 35.03 -11.91
N VAL A 522 -21.78 34.72 -11.24
CA VAL A 522 -22.65 33.58 -11.53
C VAL A 522 -24.07 34.11 -11.64
N SER A 523 -24.50 34.38 -12.86
CA SER A 523 -25.84 34.90 -13.14
C SER A 523 -26.78 33.82 -13.67
N HIS A 524 -26.25 32.77 -14.31
CA HIS A 524 -27.03 31.71 -14.95
C HIS A 524 -26.62 30.36 -14.36
N TRP A 525 -27.37 29.87 -13.37
CA TRP A 525 -27.06 28.61 -12.70
C TRP A 525 -28.33 27.78 -12.45
N ALA A 526 -28.14 26.47 -12.29
CA ALA A 526 -29.22 25.53 -12.02
C ALA A 526 -28.85 24.51 -10.94
N CYS A 527 -29.84 23.76 -10.45
CA CYS A 527 -29.63 22.69 -9.48
C CYS A 527 -30.29 21.37 -9.91
N ILE A 528 -29.58 20.25 -9.72
CA ILE A 528 -30.13 18.88 -9.81
C ILE A 528 -29.96 18.18 -8.48
N ASN A 529 -31.02 17.51 -8.00
CA ASN A 529 -31.01 16.70 -6.80
C ASN A 529 -31.11 15.21 -7.15
N PHE A 530 -30.04 14.45 -6.90
CA PHE A 530 -30.02 13.00 -7.06
C PHE A 530 -30.36 12.22 -5.77
N SER A 531 -30.63 12.91 -4.68
CA SER A 531 -30.91 12.30 -3.38
C SER A 531 -32.41 12.22 -3.12
N ARG A 532 -32.94 10.98 -3.07
CA ARG A 532 -34.38 10.72 -2.85
C ARG A 532 -34.89 11.24 -1.51
N ASN A 533 -34.01 11.37 -0.52
CA ASN A 533 -34.39 11.79 0.84
C ASN A 533 -34.47 13.31 0.96
N VAL A 534 -33.90 14.07 0.03
CA VAL A 534 -33.95 15.53 0.03
C VAL A 534 -35.19 15.97 -0.72
N GLN A 535 -36.13 16.59 -0.02
CA GLN A 535 -37.30 17.19 -0.64
C GLN A 535 -36.94 18.48 -1.39
N ASP A 536 -37.71 18.82 -2.42
CA ASP A 536 -37.47 20.00 -3.25
C ASP A 536 -37.38 21.30 -2.45
N ASN A 537 -38.18 21.46 -1.39
CA ASN A 537 -38.12 22.63 -0.53
C ASN A 537 -36.77 22.74 0.21
N ALA A 538 -36.27 21.63 0.75
CA ALA A 538 -34.97 21.59 1.43
C ALA A 538 -33.82 21.90 0.46
N ALA A 539 -33.89 21.38 -0.77
CA ALA A 539 -32.91 21.69 -1.82
C ALA A 539 -32.94 23.18 -2.21
N LYS A 540 -34.14 23.77 -2.35
CA LYS A 540 -34.30 25.21 -2.65
C LYS A 540 -33.70 26.08 -1.55
N VAL A 541 -34.06 25.84 -0.29
CA VAL A 541 -33.53 26.58 0.87
C VAL A 541 -32.00 26.48 0.91
N PHE A 542 -31.45 25.28 0.73
CA PHE A 542 -30.00 25.10 0.71
C PHE A 542 -29.30 25.88 -0.41
N CYS A 543 -29.85 25.86 -1.63
CA CYS A 543 -29.25 26.58 -2.75
C CYS A 543 -29.34 28.10 -2.57
N HIS A 544 -30.47 28.59 -2.04
CA HIS A 544 -30.65 30.01 -1.72
C HIS A 544 -29.62 30.47 -0.67
N GLU A 545 -29.48 29.74 0.44
CA GLU A 545 -28.50 30.08 1.49
C GLU A 545 -27.05 30.01 1.00
N LEU A 546 -26.74 29.08 0.10
CA LEU A 546 -25.43 29.02 -0.56
C LEU A 546 -25.20 30.23 -1.47
N ALA A 547 -26.21 30.66 -2.24
CA ALA A 547 -26.14 31.84 -3.10
C ALA A 547 -25.90 33.11 -2.26
N ILE A 548 -26.65 33.28 -1.16
CA ILE A 548 -26.44 34.37 -0.20
C ILE A 548 -25.02 34.34 0.37
N MET A 549 -24.50 33.15 0.74
CA MET A 549 -23.13 33.04 1.23
C MET A 549 -22.08 33.44 0.17
N CYS A 550 -22.32 33.11 -1.11
CA CYS A 550 -21.46 33.55 -2.22
C CYS A 550 -21.45 35.09 -2.32
N GLN A 551 -22.61 35.74 -2.21
CA GLN A 551 -22.73 37.20 -2.20
C GLN A 551 -22.03 37.85 -1.00
N ILE A 552 -22.25 37.32 0.21
CA ILE A 552 -21.58 37.78 1.43
C ILE A 552 -20.06 37.70 1.27
N SER A 553 -19.58 36.64 0.63
CA SER A 553 -18.16 36.40 0.37
C SER A 553 -17.60 37.25 -0.78
N GLY A 554 -18.40 38.09 -1.42
CA GLY A 554 -17.97 39.06 -2.43
C GLY A 554 -18.20 38.65 -3.89
N MET A 555 -18.88 37.55 -4.16
CA MET A 555 -19.26 37.16 -5.53
C MET A 555 -20.49 37.92 -6.02
N ASN A 556 -20.59 38.14 -7.34
CA ASN A 556 -21.85 38.55 -7.96
C ASN A 556 -22.65 37.29 -8.33
N PHE A 557 -23.46 36.81 -7.39
CA PHE A 557 -24.17 35.54 -7.51
C PHE A 557 -25.69 35.77 -7.54
N ALA A 558 -26.40 35.23 -8.53
CA ALA A 558 -27.86 35.33 -8.63
C ALA A 558 -28.54 34.51 -7.51
N PRO A 559 -29.47 35.07 -6.71
CA PRO A 559 -30.09 34.36 -5.57
C PRO A 559 -30.87 33.11 -5.96
N GLU A 560 -31.55 33.15 -7.11
CA GLU A 560 -32.42 32.08 -7.59
C GLU A 560 -31.84 31.42 -8.86
N PRO A 561 -32.06 30.10 -9.04
CA PRO A 561 -31.64 29.42 -10.25
C PRO A 561 -32.52 29.81 -11.44
N VAL A 562 -31.98 29.71 -12.66
CA VAL A 562 -32.72 30.03 -13.90
C VAL A 562 -33.88 29.07 -14.17
N LEU A 563 -33.90 27.93 -13.49
CA LEU A 563 -34.90 26.88 -13.61
C LEU A 563 -35.17 26.23 -12.24
N PRO A 564 -36.40 25.75 -11.95
CA PRO A 564 -36.71 25.04 -10.70
C PRO A 564 -35.84 23.80 -10.49
N VAL A 565 -35.50 23.46 -9.24
CA VAL A 565 -34.67 22.29 -8.90
C VAL A 565 -35.22 21.02 -9.56
N LEU A 566 -34.37 20.29 -10.28
CA LEU A 566 -34.73 19.01 -10.91
C LEU A 566 -34.37 17.85 -9.99
N SER A 567 -35.36 17.09 -9.55
CA SER A 567 -35.14 15.83 -8.82
C SER A 567 -35.03 14.66 -9.81
N ALA A 568 -33.90 13.93 -9.77
CA ALA A 568 -33.60 12.84 -10.69
C ALA A 568 -33.06 11.61 -9.92
N ARG A 569 -33.17 10.42 -10.52
CA ARG A 569 -32.60 9.22 -9.91
C ARG A 569 -31.15 9.00 -10.40
N PRO A 570 -30.23 8.49 -9.54
CA PRO A 570 -28.84 8.25 -9.91
C PRO A 570 -28.64 7.42 -11.18
N GLU A 571 -29.53 6.47 -11.47
CA GLU A 571 -29.43 5.58 -12.62
C GLU A 571 -29.70 6.31 -13.96
N HIS A 572 -30.17 7.56 -13.90
CA HIS A 572 -30.48 8.41 -15.06
C HIS A 572 -29.60 9.67 -15.12
N VAL A 573 -28.41 9.63 -14.49
CA VAL A 573 -27.50 10.78 -14.40
C VAL A 573 -27.21 11.44 -15.74
N GLU A 574 -26.88 10.67 -16.77
CA GLU A 574 -26.53 11.21 -18.09
C GLU A 574 -27.72 11.93 -18.74
N ARG A 575 -28.89 11.28 -18.75
CA ARG A 575 -30.11 11.86 -19.28
C ARG A 575 -30.49 13.14 -18.53
N ALA A 576 -30.41 13.12 -17.20
CA ALA A 576 -30.77 14.27 -16.37
C ALA A 576 -29.82 15.46 -16.60
N LEU A 577 -28.52 15.21 -16.73
CA LEU A 577 -27.52 16.26 -17.00
C LEU A 577 -27.73 16.88 -18.39
N LYS A 578 -27.82 16.05 -19.44
CA LYS A 578 -28.01 16.51 -20.82
C LYS A 578 -29.32 17.27 -20.99
N ALA A 579 -30.43 16.73 -20.47
CA ALA A 579 -31.73 17.39 -20.50
C ALA A 579 -31.66 18.75 -19.78
N ARG A 580 -31.09 18.78 -18.58
CA ARG A 580 -31.04 20.02 -17.80
C ARG A 580 -30.17 21.10 -18.43
N TYR A 581 -29.08 20.71 -19.08
CA TYR A 581 -28.23 21.63 -19.83
C TYR A 581 -29.00 22.28 -20.99
N HIS A 582 -29.69 21.46 -21.80
CA HIS A 582 -30.51 21.96 -22.91
C HIS A 582 -31.70 22.81 -22.45
N ASP A 583 -32.40 22.40 -21.40
CA ASP A 583 -33.51 23.18 -20.82
C ASP A 583 -33.04 24.58 -20.41
N ALA A 584 -31.87 24.68 -19.77
CA ALA A 584 -31.33 25.96 -19.33
C ALA A 584 -30.93 26.85 -20.52
N MET A 585 -30.34 26.23 -21.56
CA MET A 585 -29.95 26.94 -22.78
C MET A 585 -31.17 27.49 -23.53
N ASN A 586 -32.27 26.74 -23.55
CA ASN A 586 -33.54 27.14 -24.17
C ASN A 586 -34.31 28.19 -23.35
N ALA A 587 -34.25 28.13 -22.02
CA ALA A 587 -34.93 29.07 -21.13
C ALA A 587 -34.22 30.42 -20.99
N SER A 588 -32.97 30.52 -21.45
CA SER A 588 -32.16 31.74 -21.36
C SER A 588 -32.63 32.86 -22.32
N LYS A 589 -32.40 34.12 -21.92
CA LYS A 589 -32.65 35.32 -22.76
C LYS A 589 -31.37 36.17 -22.86
N PRO A 590 -30.72 36.28 -24.03
CA PRO A 590 -31.06 35.61 -25.29
C PRO A 590 -30.88 34.07 -25.22
N PRO A 591 -31.62 33.31 -26.04
CA PRO A 591 -31.46 31.86 -26.14
C PRO A 591 -30.02 31.48 -26.52
N GLY A 592 -29.53 30.35 -26.03
CA GLY A 592 -28.16 29.89 -26.30
C GLY A 592 -27.13 30.32 -25.26
N LYS A 593 -27.53 31.01 -24.18
CA LYS A 593 -26.60 31.31 -23.09
C LYS A 593 -26.36 30.06 -22.24
N GLU A 594 -25.09 29.69 -22.11
CA GLU A 594 -24.65 28.54 -21.31
C GLU A 594 -24.78 28.81 -19.80
N LEU A 595 -24.83 27.73 -19.02
CA LEU A 595 -24.84 27.82 -17.56
C LEU A 595 -23.44 28.14 -17.03
N ASP A 596 -23.34 29.16 -16.19
CA ASP A 596 -22.12 29.51 -15.43
C ASP A 596 -21.79 28.42 -14.39
N LEU A 597 -22.82 27.76 -13.83
CA LEU A 597 -22.67 26.78 -12.76
C LEU A 597 -23.85 25.80 -12.67
N LEU A 598 -23.54 24.53 -12.43
CA LEU A 598 -24.50 23.52 -12.00
C LEU A 598 -24.23 23.07 -10.55
N ILE A 599 -25.16 23.35 -9.65
CA ILE A 599 -25.15 22.79 -8.29
C ILE A 599 -25.79 21.39 -8.33
N VAL A 600 -25.14 20.41 -7.71
CA VAL A 600 -25.68 19.03 -7.69
C VAL A 600 -25.72 18.48 -6.28
N ILE A 601 -26.89 18.04 -5.81
CA ILE A 601 -27.06 17.37 -4.52
C ILE A 601 -26.93 15.86 -4.73
N LEU A 602 -25.98 15.25 -4.02
CA LEU A 602 -25.68 13.82 -4.10
C LEU A 602 -26.03 13.09 -2.80
N PRO A 603 -26.41 11.80 -2.85
CA PRO A 603 -26.48 10.96 -1.66
C PRO A 603 -25.09 10.81 -1.01
N ASP A 604 -25.05 10.60 0.31
CA ASP A 604 -23.79 10.47 1.05
C ASP A 604 -22.96 9.27 0.56
N ASN A 605 -23.64 8.15 0.25
CA ASN A 605 -23.05 7.03 -0.48
C ASN A 605 -23.46 7.13 -1.95
N ASN A 606 -22.54 7.60 -2.80
CA ASN A 606 -22.82 7.91 -4.20
C ASN A 606 -22.13 6.97 -5.20
N GLY A 607 -21.39 5.94 -4.76
CA GLY A 607 -20.83 4.92 -5.67
C GLY A 607 -20.10 5.51 -6.89
N SER A 608 -20.52 5.12 -8.10
CA SER A 608 -19.96 5.66 -9.36
C SER A 608 -20.55 7.02 -9.77
N LEU A 609 -21.67 7.46 -9.17
CA LEU A 609 -22.45 8.62 -9.61
C LEU A 609 -21.61 9.89 -9.68
N TYR A 610 -20.76 10.14 -8.68
CA TYR A 610 -19.88 11.31 -8.68
C TYR A 610 -18.91 11.28 -9.88
N GLY A 611 -18.31 10.12 -10.16
CA GLY A 611 -17.39 9.95 -11.28
C GLY A 611 -18.07 10.10 -12.63
N ASP A 612 -19.25 9.50 -12.80
CA ASP A 612 -20.05 9.62 -14.02
C ASP A 612 -20.49 11.06 -14.28
N LEU A 613 -20.99 11.75 -13.24
CA LEU A 613 -21.35 13.16 -13.32
C LEU A 613 -20.17 14.02 -13.72
N LYS A 614 -19.02 13.84 -13.05
CA LYS A 614 -17.82 14.64 -13.32
C LYS A 614 -17.29 14.44 -14.73
N ARG A 615 -17.22 13.19 -15.19
CA ARG A 615 -16.88 12.87 -16.58
C ARG A 615 -17.80 13.61 -17.54
N ILE A 616 -19.12 13.44 -17.42
CA ILE A 616 -20.08 14.01 -18.38
C ILE A 616 -20.01 15.55 -18.37
N CYS A 617 -20.02 16.17 -17.18
CA CYS A 617 -19.93 17.63 -17.08
C CYS A 617 -18.62 18.18 -17.66
N GLU A 618 -17.48 17.58 -17.33
CA GLU A 618 -16.15 18.16 -17.65
C GLU A 618 -15.64 17.75 -19.04
N THR A 619 -16.07 16.61 -19.59
CA THR A 619 -15.57 16.11 -20.90
C THR A 619 -16.59 16.17 -22.03
N GLU A 620 -17.89 16.07 -21.74
CA GLU A 620 -18.93 16.07 -22.79
C GLU A 620 -19.66 17.42 -22.89
N LEU A 621 -19.99 18.04 -21.76
CA LEU A 621 -20.82 19.25 -21.71
C LEU A 621 -20.03 20.55 -21.49
N GLY A 622 -18.78 20.49 -21.05
CA GLY A 622 -18.00 21.69 -20.69
C GLY A 622 -18.59 22.48 -19.51
N LEU A 623 -19.40 21.84 -18.67
CA LEU A 623 -20.20 22.49 -17.63
C LEU A 623 -19.50 22.50 -16.28
N VAL A 624 -19.30 23.70 -15.72
CA VAL A 624 -18.78 23.85 -14.35
C VAL A 624 -19.79 23.33 -13.34
N SER A 625 -19.38 22.36 -12.52
CA SER A 625 -20.26 21.71 -11.54
C SER A 625 -19.74 21.76 -10.10
N GLN A 626 -20.66 21.94 -9.14
CA GLN A 626 -20.40 21.89 -7.71
C GLN A 626 -21.31 20.87 -7.02
N CYS A 627 -20.73 19.73 -6.62
CA CYS A 627 -21.45 18.68 -5.90
C CYS A 627 -21.48 18.95 -4.39
N CYS A 628 -22.63 18.72 -3.76
CA CYS A 628 -22.87 18.85 -2.33
C CYS A 628 -23.53 17.57 -1.80
N LEU A 629 -23.04 17.04 -0.68
CA LEU A 629 -23.60 15.81 -0.10
C LEU A 629 -24.86 16.11 0.73
N THR A 630 -25.77 15.14 0.75
CA THR A 630 -27.05 15.18 1.45
C THR A 630 -26.92 15.59 2.92
N LYS A 631 -25.93 15.06 3.65
CA LYS A 631 -25.70 15.44 5.06
C LYS A 631 -25.49 16.94 5.29
N HIS A 632 -24.96 17.66 4.30
CA HIS A 632 -24.71 19.10 4.40
C HIS A 632 -25.92 19.96 3.98
N VAL A 633 -26.88 19.36 3.28
CA VAL A 633 -28.19 19.97 3.03
C VAL A 633 -29.01 19.98 4.32
N PHE A 634 -29.02 18.86 5.06
CA PHE A 634 -29.75 18.78 6.33
C PHE A 634 -29.04 19.46 7.50
N LYS A 635 -27.71 19.36 7.59
CA LYS A 635 -26.90 20.00 8.63
C LYS A 635 -26.06 21.13 8.03
N MET A 636 -26.77 22.14 7.54
CA MET A 636 -26.17 23.32 6.94
C MET A 636 -25.43 24.14 8.00
N SER A 637 -24.15 24.42 7.77
CA SER A 637 -23.35 25.30 8.63
C SER A 637 -22.75 26.43 7.80
N LYS A 638 -22.68 27.63 8.38
CA LYS A 638 -22.09 28.81 7.71
C LYS A 638 -20.65 28.54 7.25
N GLN A 639 -19.87 27.80 8.05
CA GLN A 639 -18.51 27.40 7.70
C GLN A 639 -18.47 26.50 6.45
N TYR A 640 -19.38 25.53 6.34
CA TYR A 640 -19.46 24.68 5.14
C TYR A 640 -19.82 25.50 3.91
N LEU A 641 -20.86 26.35 3.99
CA LEU A 641 -21.27 27.19 2.87
C LEU A 641 -20.14 28.14 2.42
N ALA A 642 -19.42 28.76 3.35
CA ALA A 642 -18.27 29.61 3.03
C ALA A 642 -17.16 28.82 2.32
N ASN A 643 -16.87 27.60 2.76
CA ASN A 643 -15.90 26.73 2.10
C ASN A 643 -16.37 26.32 0.69
N VAL A 644 -17.67 26.07 0.49
CA VAL A 644 -18.21 25.77 -0.84
C VAL A 644 -18.19 27.01 -1.73
N ALA A 645 -18.53 28.19 -1.22
CA ALA A 645 -18.44 29.46 -1.95
C ALA A 645 -17.01 29.71 -2.45
N LEU A 646 -15.98 29.48 -1.61
CA LEU A 646 -14.57 29.58 -2.04
C LEU A 646 -14.27 28.67 -3.22
N LYS A 647 -14.76 27.42 -3.20
CA LYS A 647 -14.56 26.47 -4.31
C LYS A 647 -15.32 26.88 -5.57
N ILE A 648 -16.53 27.41 -5.43
CA ILE A 648 -17.32 27.91 -6.56
C ILE A 648 -16.59 29.08 -7.20
N ASN A 649 -16.15 30.06 -6.41
CA ASN A 649 -15.45 31.24 -6.90
C ASN A 649 -14.24 30.88 -7.77
N VAL A 650 -13.38 29.97 -7.31
CA VAL A 650 -12.20 29.53 -8.07
C VAL A 650 -12.58 28.88 -9.41
N LYS A 651 -13.72 28.19 -9.48
CA LYS A 651 -14.16 27.50 -10.70
C LYS A 651 -14.80 28.41 -11.75
N VAL A 652 -15.32 29.57 -11.34
CA VAL A 652 -16.05 30.50 -12.21
C VAL A 652 -15.24 31.76 -12.54
N LEU A 653 -14.03 31.87 -12.00
CA LEU A 653 -13.03 32.85 -12.40
C LEU A 653 -12.29 32.33 -13.64
N HIS A 654 -12.95 32.38 -14.79
CA HIS A 654 -12.34 32.12 -16.09
C HIS A 654 -12.63 33.27 -17.06
#